data_AF-A0A6I2L009-F1
#
_entry.id   AF-A0A6I2L009-F1
#
_cell.length_a   1.000
_cell.length_b   1.000
_cell.length_c   1.000
_cell.angle_alpha   90.00
_cell.angle_beta   90.00
_cell.angle_gamma   90.00
#
_symmetry.space_group_name_H-M   'P 1'
#
loop_
_entity.id
_entity.type
_entity.pdbx_description
1 polymer ?
#
loop_
_entity_poly.entity_id
_entity_poly.type
_entity_poly.pdbx_seq_one_letter_code
_entity_poly.pdbx_strand_id
1 'polypeptide(L)'
;MQAAAADSWHFTFGTARQGETVVRPDMEYSSQRGFGFEPGAVVRTTAGYLTSDQPFFFSADLPEGNYNVTVTLGGNEAANTTVKAELRRLMLERVATAPGGSVTRTFTVNVRTPRIPAVAGVKAGRVDLKSPRETVQEAWAWDQRLTLEFNGDHPAIRAIDITPVQAPTLFLLGDSTVCDQPGEPYNSWGQMLPRFFKPGIAVANHGESGETYRDSLARRRLDKILSALKPGDTVLMQFGHNDQKQIKDGKGGPFTTYKDEIRAHVEAIRAHGGTPVIISSMERRNFDANGKVVPSLIDYANAARQSAQELGVAFIDLNAMSKPFYEALGPEQSKLAFAEPQPGRIDNTHHNSYGSYELAQAVVTGLRKAGLPVAAYIADGYGHFDPSHPDPVASFAVPASPNFSNQRPLGDESNAAVPAASAYLFTYFIGNGEDGLHLAASQDGYHWDKLGQGRSFLKPEVGNAKLMRDPCIVRGPDGTYHMVWTSGWQENNIGYASSKDLVHWSKQQQIPVMASEPGTLNAWAPEIIYDDKRGEYLIFWASTVPGKFAETAGSSEEKYNHRMYYTTTKDFVSYAPTKLFYDPGFSVIDATFLRANGKHYLLVKDETRNPPRKYLQIAEAPDLQGPFGKLSAPISPPGVWVEGPTTIQIGEDTIIYYDAYKDKHYGALRSRDLQHWEDVSQQMHFPDEGTPQRIRHGTVIAVPEAVIDSIRKVN
;
A
#
# COMPACT_ATOMS: atom_id res chain seq x y z
N MET A 1 -26.34 -12.66 -15.99
CA MET A 1 -25.95 -14.04 -15.61
C MET A 1 -24.50 -14.20 -15.99
N GLN A 2 -23.62 -14.43 -15.02
CA GLN A 2 -22.21 -14.73 -15.26
C GLN A 2 -22.15 -16.14 -15.87
N ALA A 3 -21.38 -16.33 -16.95
CA ALA A 3 -21.14 -17.69 -17.45
C ALA A 3 -20.39 -18.48 -16.36
N ALA A 4 -20.69 -19.77 -16.21
CA ALA A 4 -19.90 -20.63 -15.34
C ALA A 4 -18.47 -20.72 -15.89
N ALA A 5 -17.47 -20.60 -15.02
CA ALA A 5 -16.07 -20.78 -15.41
C ALA A 5 -15.88 -22.17 -16.02
N ALA A 6 -15.13 -22.26 -17.13
CA ALA A 6 -14.84 -23.53 -17.76
C ALA A 6 -13.75 -24.26 -16.98
N ASP A 7 -13.82 -25.60 -16.96
CA ASP A 7 -12.77 -26.40 -16.34
C ASP A 7 -11.50 -26.44 -17.22
N SER A 8 -11.64 -26.30 -18.54
CA SER A 8 -10.51 -26.29 -19.48
C SER A 8 -10.74 -25.31 -20.63
N TRP A 9 -9.64 -24.88 -21.25
CA TRP A 9 -9.66 -24.01 -22.41
C TRP A 9 -8.71 -24.50 -23.50
N HIS A 10 -9.12 -24.33 -24.76
CA HIS A 10 -8.26 -24.49 -25.93
C HIS A 10 -8.41 -23.26 -26.82
N PHE A 11 -7.44 -22.36 -26.76
CA PHE A 11 -7.42 -21.11 -27.50
C PHE A 11 -6.49 -21.21 -28.71
N THR A 12 -7.01 -20.83 -29.88
CA THR A 12 -6.22 -20.66 -31.10
C THR A 12 -6.37 -19.25 -31.65
N PHE A 13 -5.35 -18.80 -32.40
CA PHE A 13 -5.30 -17.44 -32.91
C PHE A 13 -5.34 -17.44 -34.44
N GLY A 14 -6.35 -16.78 -35.03
CA GLY A 14 -6.54 -16.72 -36.50
C GLY A 14 -7.71 -17.55 -37.02
N THR A 15 -7.50 -18.31 -38.09
CA THR A 15 -8.57 -19.07 -38.78
C THR A 15 -9.01 -20.29 -37.98
N ALA A 16 -10.31 -20.35 -37.66
CA ALA A 16 -10.94 -21.40 -36.89
C ALA A 16 -10.76 -22.79 -37.50
N ARG A 17 -10.38 -23.78 -36.69
CA ARG A 17 -10.72 -25.18 -36.95
C ARG A 17 -11.96 -25.56 -36.14
N GLN A 18 -12.70 -26.54 -36.63
CA GLN A 18 -13.97 -26.96 -36.02
C GLN A 18 -13.72 -27.49 -34.59
N GLY A 19 -14.30 -26.86 -33.58
CA GLY A 19 -14.16 -27.25 -32.16
C GLY A 19 -13.15 -26.43 -31.33
N GLU A 20 -12.48 -25.43 -31.91
CA GLU A 20 -11.50 -24.58 -31.21
C GLU A 20 -12.10 -23.22 -30.77
N THR A 21 -11.62 -22.67 -29.65
CA THR A 21 -11.98 -21.30 -29.23
C THR A 21 -11.06 -20.30 -29.91
N VAL A 22 -11.55 -19.66 -30.97
CA VAL A 22 -10.77 -18.64 -31.68
C VAL A 22 -10.77 -17.32 -30.93
N VAL A 23 -9.57 -16.85 -30.60
CA VAL A 23 -9.32 -15.54 -30.00
C VAL A 23 -8.90 -14.57 -31.09
N ARG A 24 -9.63 -13.45 -31.21
CA ARG A 24 -9.31 -12.35 -32.15
C ARG A 24 -8.65 -11.19 -31.41
N PRO A 25 -7.83 -10.36 -32.09
CA PRO A 25 -7.12 -9.23 -31.47
C PRO A 25 -8.01 -8.24 -30.73
N ASP A 26 -9.24 -8.06 -31.19
CA ASP A 26 -10.22 -7.12 -30.65
C ASP A 26 -11.02 -7.68 -29.45
N MET A 27 -10.75 -8.92 -29.04
CA MET A 27 -11.44 -9.55 -27.92
C MET A 27 -10.81 -9.13 -26.59
N GLU A 28 -11.15 -7.94 -26.12
CA GLU A 28 -10.92 -7.57 -24.73
C GLU A 28 -11.64 -8.56 -23.79
N TYR A 29 -11.04 -8.81 -22.62
CA TYR A 29 -11.59 -9.67 -21.59
C TYR A 29 -13.01 -9.21 -21.21
N SER A 30 -13.90 -10.18 -21.08
CA SER A 30 -15.27 -9.97 -20.66
C SER A 30 -15.69 -11.08 -19.72
N SER A 31 -16.26 -10.74 -18.58
CA SER A 31 -16.82 -11.71 -17.62
C SER A 31 -18.01 -12.51 -18.16
N GLN A 32 -18.64 -12.06 -19.25
CA GLN A 32 -19.67 -12.84 -19.95
C GLN A 32 -19.06 -13.97 -20.78
N ARG A 33 -17.88 -13.71 -21.37
CA ARG A 33 -17.16 -14.67 -22.21
C ARG A 33 -16.24 -15.58 -21.38
N GLY A 34 -15.72 -15.04 -20.28
CA GLY A 34 -14.77 -15.68 -19.39
C GLY A 34 -13.35 -15.72 -19.93
N PHE A 35 -13.02 -14.98 -20.99
CA PHE A 35 -11.65 -14.84 -21.48
C PHE A 35 -11.49 -13.61 -22.39
N GLY A 36 -10.24 -13.22 -22.64
CA GLY A 36 -9.85 -12.19 -23.60
C GLY A 36 -8.56 -11.49 -23.20
N PHE A 37 -8.15 -10.49 -23.98
CA PHE A 37 -7.01 -9.65 -23.64
C PHE A 37 -7.35 -8.62 -22.57
N GLU A 38 -6.45 -8.36 -21.64
CA GLU A 38 -6.67 -7.27 -20.67
C GLU A 38 -6.69 -5.90 -21.38
N PRO A 39 -7.39 -4.90 -20.81
CA PRO A 39 -7.53 -3.59 -21.42
C PRO A 39 -6.19 -2.96 -21.81
N GLY A 40 -6.12 -2.39 -23.01
CA GLY A 40 -4.91 -1.76 -23.54
C GLY A 40 -3.92 -2.70 -24.24
N ALA A 41 -4.23 -4.00 -24.33
CA ALA A 41 -3.43 -4.93 -25.13
C ALA A 41 -3.38 -4.50 -26.62
N VAL A 42 -2.17 -4.35 -27.15
CA VAL A 42 -1.94 -4.07 -28.57
C VAL A 42 -1.43 -5.34 -29.22
N VAL A 43 -2.33 -6.10 -29.85
CA VAL A 43 -2.01 -7.40 -30.46
C VAL A 43 -2.44 -7.45 -31.91
N ARG A 44 -1.74 -8.25 -32.72
CA ARG A 44 -2.05 -8.46 -34.14
C ARG A 44 -2.14 -9.95 -34.43
N THR A 45 -3.13 -10.33 -35.22
CA THR A 45 -3.22 -11.69 -35.73
C THR A 45 -2.68 -11.75 -37.15
N THR A 46 -1.74 -12.66 -37.36
CA THR A 46 -1.27 -13.10 -38.67
C THR A 46 -1.81 -14.52 -38.88
N ALA A 47 -1.93 -14.99 -40.13
CA ALA A 47 -2.53 -16.29 -40.43
C ALA A 47 -1.91 -17.45 -39.61
N GLY A 48 -2.56 -17.84 -38.50
CA GLY A 48 -2.19 -18.93 -37.60
C GLY A 48 -1.44 -18.57 -36.32
N TYR A 49 -1.20 -17.27 -36.02
CA TYR A 49 -0.60 -16.85 -34.75
C TYR A 49 -0.94 -15.40 -34.38
N LEU A 50 -0.78 -15.08 -33.09
CA LEU A 50 -0.85 -13.74 -32.54
C LEU A 50 0.55 -13.23 -32.18
N THR A 51 0.79 -11.95 -32.42
CA THR A 51 2.05 -11.29 -32.06
C THR A 51 1.85 -9.84 -31.65
N SER A 52 2.85 -9.25 -31.01
CA SER A 52 2.92 -7.84 -30.64
C SER A 52 4.38 -7.35 -30.62
N ASP A 53 4.56 -6.03 -30.70
CA ASP A 53 5.86 -5.38 -30.45
C ASP A 53 5.97 -4.86 -29.00
N GLN A 54 4.96 -5.13 -28.17
CA GLN A 54 4.89 -4.73 -26.76
C GLN A 54 4.41 -5.92 -25.90
N PRO A 55 4.68 -5.92 -24.59
CA PRO A 55 4.08 -6.89 -23.69
C PRO A 55 2.56 -6.80 -23.70
N PHE A 56 1.86 -7.92 -23.54
CA PHE A 56 0.41 -7.95 -23.40
C PHE A 56 -0.05 -9.06 -22.47
N PHE A 57 -1.29 -8.92 -21.98
CA PHE A 57 -1.89 -9.86 -21.05
C PHE A 57 -3.13 -10.51 -21.64
N PHE A 58 -3.30 -11.80 -21.38
CA PHE A 58 -4.47 -12.58 -21.75
C PHE A 58 -5.00 -13.31 -20.53
N SER A 59 -6.30 -13.21 -20.28
CA SER A 59 -6.95 -13.78 -19.11
C SER A 59 -8.00 -14.80 -19.50
N ALA A 60 -8.13 -15.83 -18.67
CA ALA A 60 -9.21 -16.80 -18.76
C ALA A 60 -9.74 -17.13 -17.36
N ASP A 61 -11.06 -17.11 -17.20
CA ASP A 61 -11.76 -17.49 -15.98
C ASP A 61 -11.54 -18.98 -15.75
N LEU A 62 -11.11 -19.31 -14.54
CA LEU A 62 -10.84 -20.67 -14.09
C LEU A 62 -11.30 -20.83 -12.64
N PRO A 63 -11.87 -21.99 -12.28
CA PRO A 63 -11.98 -22.37 -10.89
C PRO A 63 -10.63 -22.34 -10.17
N GLU A 64 -10.65 -22.21 -8.85
CA GLU A 64 -9.45 -22.37 -8.03
C GLU A 64 -8.89 -23.79 -8.18
N GLY A 65 -7.59 -23.92 -8.44
CA GLY A 65 -6.94 -25.21 -8.66
C GLY A 65 -5.58 -25.13 -9.34
N ASN A 66 -5.04 -26.31 -9.66
CA ASN A 66 -3.80 -26.46 -10.40
C ASN A 66 -4.10 -26.79 -11.86
N TYR A 67 -3.39 -26.13 -12.77
CA TYR A 67 -3.59 -26.26 -14.21
C TYR A 67 -2.26 -26.45 -14.93
N ASN A 68 -2.24 -27.35 -15.90
CA ASN A 68 -1.20 -27.35 -16.91
C ASN A 68 -1.57 -26.34 -17.99
N VAL A 69 -0.66 -25.41 -18.26
CA VAL A 69 -0.77 -24.44 -19.35
C VAL A 69 0.25 -24.86 -20.39
N THR A 70 -0.23 -25.25 -21.56
CA THR A 70 0.62 -25.59 -22.71
C THR A 70 0.48 -24.49 -23.75
N VAL A 71 1.59 -23.81 -24.03
CA VAL A 71 1.66 -22.76 -25.05
C VAL A 71 2.42 -23.27 -26.26
N THR A 72 1.87 -23.03 -27.44
CA THR A 72 2.61 -23.24 -28.70
C THR A 72 3.07 -21.88 -29.20
N LEU A 73 4.37 -21.67 -29.24
CA LEU A 73 5.02 -20.40 -29.53
C LEU A 73 5.66 -20.38 -30.92
N GLY A 74 5.85 -19.18 -31.46
CA GLY A 74 6.50 -18.88 -32.74
C GLY A 74 5.54 -18.35 -33.81
N GLY A 75 6.12 -17.74 -34.84
CA GLY A 75 5.41 -17.12 -35.96
C GLY A 75 6.20 -17.22 -37.25
N ASN A 76 5.90 -16.36 -38.23
CA ASN A 76 6.64 -16.30 -39.49
C ASN A 76 7.99 -15.57 -39.34
N GLU A 77 8.14 -14.76 -38.30
CA GLU A 77 9.37 -14.07 -37.94
C GLU A 77 10.06 -14.76 -36.76
N ALA A 78 11.33 -14.42 -36.54
CA ALA A 78 12.04 -14.86 -35.35
C ALA A 78 11.40 -14.19 -34.13
N ALA A 79 11.18 -14.96 -33.07
CA ALA A 79 10.53 -14.46 -31.86
C ALA A 79 11.24 -14.99 -30.61
N ASN A 80 11.26 -14.16 -29.57
CA ASN A 80 11.69 -14.53 -28.23
C ASN A 80 10.54 -14.24 -27.26
N THR A 81 9.91 -15.29 -26.73
CA THR A 81 8.73 -15.15 -25.86
C THR A 81 9.05 -15.59 -24.44
N THR A 82 8.88 -14.68 -23.50
CA THR A 82 8.82 -14.95 -22.06
C THR A 82 7.35 -14.98 -21.64
N VAL A 83 6.99 -15.97 -20.81
CA VAL A 83 5.63 -16.12 -20.27
C VAL A 83 5.67 -15.99 -18.76
N LYS A 84 4.88 -15.07 -18.22
CA LYS A 84 4.63 -14.93 -16.77
C LYS A 84 3.16 -15.16 -16.47
N ALA A 85 2.83 -15.51 -15.23
CA ALA A 85 1.45 -15.75 -14.80
C ALA A 85 1.08 -14.91 -13.56
N GLU A 86 -0.19 -14.53 -13.50
CA GLU A 86 -0.79 -13.64 -12.49
C GLU A 86 0.01 -12.34 -12.32
N LEU A 87 0.40 -12.04 -11.09
CA LEU A 87 1.34 -10.98 -10.77
C LEU A 87 2.77 -11.42 -11.12
N ARG A 88 3.07 -11.54 -12.41
CA ARG A 88 4.45 -11.63 -12.93
C ARG A 88 5.29 -12.83 -12.46
N ARG A 89 4.66 -13.94 -12.05
CA ARG A 89 5.39 -15.18 -11.71
C ARG A 89 6.07 -15.72 -12.97
N LEU A 90 7.40 -15.85 -12.97
CA LEU A 90 8.13 -16.28 -14.16
C LEU A 90 7.90 -17.77 -14.43
N MET A 91 7.25 -18.10 -15.55
CA MET A 91 6.94 -19.48 -15.91
C MET A 91 7.89 -20.01 -16.98
N LEU A 92 7.96 -19.31 -18.12
CA LEU A 92 8.87 -19.63 -19.23
C LEU A 92 9.77 -18.44 -19.52
N GLU A 93 11.06 -18.67 -19.55
CA GLU A 93 12.06 -17.65 -19.84
C GLU A 93 12.56 -17.78 -21.28
N ARG A 94 12.44 -16.68 -22.04
CA ARG A 94 13.09 -16.48 -23.33
C ARG A 94 13.00 -17.65 -24.32
N VAL A 95 11.80 -18.16 -24.58
CA VAL A 95 11.60 -19.22 -25.56
C VAL A 95 11.83 -18.65 -26.97
N ALA A 96 13.01 -18.93 -27.53
CA ALA A 96 13.37 -18.51 -28.87
C ALA A 96 12.76 -19.45 -29.93
N THR A 97 12.29 -18.86 -31.03
CA THR A 97 11.80 -19.56 -32.21
C THR A 97 12.36 -18.92 -33.46
N ALA A 98 12.79 -19.75 -34.42
CA ALA A 98 13.23 -19.30 -35.73
C ALA A 98 12.03 -18.89 -36.61
N PRO A 99 12.23 -18.08 -37.66
CA PRO A 99 11.19 -17.75 -38.63
C PRO A 99 10.47 -19.00 -39.17
N GLY A 100 9.15 -19.04 -39.07
CA GLY A 100 8.31 -20.17 -39.47
C GLY A 100 8.32 -21.37 -38.50
N GLY A 101 9.27 -21.41 -37.56
CA GLY A 101 9.40 -22.46 -36.56
C GLY A 101 8.35 -22.37 -35.45
N SER A 102 8.12 -23.49 -34.75
CA SER A 102 7.25 -23.56 -33.58
C SER A 102 7.91 -24.32 -32.43
N VAL A 103 7.58 -23.93 -31.21
CA VAL A 103 8.01 -24.62 -29.99
C VAL A 103 6.83 -24.71 -29.04
N THR A 104 6.53 -25.92 -28.57
CA THR A 104 5.51 -26.14 -27.53
C THR A 104 6.18 -26.31 -26.18
N ARG A 105 5.65 -25.64 -25.16
CA ARG A 105 6.10 -25.70 -23.77
C ARG A 105 4.91 -25.80 -22.84
N THR A 106 5.08 -26.56 -21.77
CA THR A 106 4.10 -26.67 -20.70
C THR A 106 4.71 -26.14 -19.42
N PHE A 107 3.89 -25.54 -18.56
CA PHE A 107 4.18 -25.29 -17.15
C PHE A 107 2.93 -25.56 -16.32
N THR A 108 3.09 -25.75 -15.01
CA THR A 108 1.96 -25.94 -14.09
C THR A 108 1.80 -24.69 -13.23
N VAL A 109 0.58 -24.16 -13.16
CA VAL A 109 0.24 -22.94 -12.42
C VAL A 109 -0.87 -23.22 -11.41
N ASN A 110 -0.86 -22.49 -10.30
CA ASN A 110 -1.94 -22.48 -9.32
C ASN A 110 -2.76 -21.19 -9.45
N VAL A 111 -4.08 -21.32 -9.61
CA VAL A 111 -5.08 -20.25 -9.51
C VAL A 111 -5.72 -20.34 -8.14
N ARG A 112 -5.85 -19.21 -7.43
CA ARG A 112 -6.35 -19.16 -6.05
C ARG A 112 -7.29 -17.99 -5.82
N THR A 113 -8.26 -18.20 -4.94
CA THR A 113 -9.20 -17.18 -4.43
C THR A 113 -9.01 -16.98 -2.93
N PRO A 114 -9.51 -15.89 -2.32
CA PRO A 114 -9.42 -15.70 -0.88
C PRO A 114 -10.34 -16.65 -0.11
N ARG A 115 -11.24 -17.41 -0.76
CA ARG A 115 -12.20 -18.29 -0.09
C ARG A 115 -11.49 -19.43 0.63
N ILE A 116 -11.86 -19.68 1.88
CA ILE A 116 -11.39 -20.81 2.68
C ILE A 116 -12.58 -21.77 2.89
N PRO A 117 -12.56 -22.97 2.30
CA PRO A 117 -13.54 -24.00 2.63
C PRO A 117 -13.30 -24.53 4.06
N ALA A 118 -14.36 -25.04 4.69
CA ALA A 118 -14.20 -25.73 5.97
C ALA A 118 -13.51 -27.09 5.76
N VAL A 119 -12.45 -27.37 6.52
CA VAL A 119 -11.80 -28.68 6.62
C VAL A 119 -11.54 -29.00 8.10
N ALA A 120 -11.10 -30.21 8.43
CA ALA A 120 -10.77 -30.56 9.81
C ALA A 120 -9.70 -29.59 10.35
N GLY A 121 -9.96 -28.94 11.50
CA GLY A 121 -9.04 -27.97 12.09
C GLY A 121 -9.09 -26.54 11.51
N VAL A 122 -9.75 -26.32 10.37
CA VAL A 122 -9.84 -24.98 9.73
C VAL A 122 -11.30 -24.62 9.44
N LYS A 123 -11.76 -23.50 10.00
CA LYS A 123 -13.13 -23.01 9.79
C LYS A 123 -13.30 -22.42 8.40
N ALA A 124 -14.50 -22.51 7.82
CA ALA A 124 -14.82 -21.79 6.59
C ALA A 124 -14.65 -20.27 6.76
N GLY A 125 -14.37 -19.57 5.67
CA GLY A 125 -14.34 -18.11 5.63
C GLY A 125 -13.51 -17.59 4.46
N ARG A 126 -12.63 -16.63 4.72
CA ARG A 126 -11.74 -16.05 3.72
C ARG A 126 -10.44 -15.53 4.33
N VAL A 127 -9.41 -15.43 3.50
CA VAL A 127 -8.21 -14.65 3.77
C VAL A 127 -8.59 -13.18 3.96
N ASP A 128 -8.01 -12.53 4.96
CA ASP A 128 -8.16 -11.11 5.20
C ASP A 128 -7.13 -10.33 4.36
N LEU A 129 -7.56 -9.91 3.16
CA LEU A 129 -6.71 -9.23 2.18
C LEU A 129 -6.46 -7.76 2.58
N LYS A 130 -5.22 -7.28 2.45
CA LYS A 130 -4.81 -5.90 2.73
C LYS A 130 -5.40 -4.95 1.68
N SER A 131 -6.45 -4.23 2.03
CA SER A 131 -7.08 -3.24 1.14
C SER A 131 -6.37 -1.88 1.21
N PRO A 132 -6.18 -1.16 0.07
CA PRO A 132 -6.58 -1.50 -1.30
C PRO A 132 -5.56 -2.34 -2.07
N ARG A 133 -4.41 -2.67 -1.47
CA ARG A 133 -3.27 -3.31 -2.14
C ARG A 133 -3.66 -4.65 -2.77
N GLU A 134 -4.10 -5.62 -1.98
CA GLU A 134 -4.50 -6.97 -2.43
C GLU A 134 -5.89 -7.03 -3.08
N THR A 135 -6.72 -6.01 -2.87
CA THR A 135 -8.09 -5.97 -3.42
C THR A 135 -8.20 -5.21 -4.74
N VAL A 136 -7.19 -4.40 -5.09
CA VAL A 136 -7.17 -3.58 -6.32
C VAL A 136 -5.87 -3.76 -7.08
N GLN A 137 -4.72 -3.47 -6.46
CA GLN A 137 -3.41 -3.44 -7.14
C GLN A 137 -2.87 -4.83 -7.46
N GLU A 138 -3.19 -5.79 -6.60
CA GLU A 138 -2.71 -7.18 -6.64
C GLU A 138 -3.88 -8.16 -6.80
N ALA A 139 -5.03 -7.68 -7.29
CA ALA A 139 -6.27 -8.46 -7.39
C ALA A 139 -6.11 -9.77 -8.20
N TRP A 140 -5.25 -9.77 -9.23
CA TRP A 140 -4.94 -10.96 -10.05
C TRP A 140 -4.32 -12.12 -9.26
N ALA A 141 -3.78 -11.88 -8.06
CA ALA A 141 -3.32 -12.97 -7.19
C ALA A 141 -4.47 -13.73 -6.49
N TRP A 142 -5.69 -13.17 -6.50
CA TRP A 142 -6.79 -13.59 -5.63
C TRP A 142 -8.15 -13.68 -6.35
N ASP A 143 -8.22 -13.43 -7.65
CA ASP A 143 -9.45 -13.51 -8.41
C ASP A 143 -9.70 -14.93 -8.97
N GLN A 144 -10.70 -15.06 -9.85
CA GLN A 144 -11.06 -16.34 -10.49
C GLN A 144 -10.52 -16.42 -11.92
N ARG A 145 -9.36 -15.82 -12.17
CA ARG A 145 -8.74 -15.76 -13.48
C ARG A 145 -7.34 -16.33 -13.41
N LEU A 146 -6.91 -16.93 -14.51
CA LEU A 146 -5.50 -17.03 -14.84
C LEU A 146 -5.16 -15.92 -15.80
N THR A 147 -4.29 -15.00 -15.37
CA THR A 147 -3.75 -13.95 -16.23
C THR A 147 -2.37 -14.34 -16.72
N LEU A 148 -2.14 -14.34 -18.03
CA LEU A 148 -0.85 -14.64 -18.65
C LEU A 148 -0.25 -13.38 -19.27
N GLU A 149 0.98 -13.05 -18.91
CA GLU A 149 1.80 -12.04 -19.58
C GLU A 149 2.65 -12.70 -20.66
N PHE A 150 2.57 -12.19 -21.89
CA PHE A 150 3.48 -12.52 -22.99
C PHE A 150 4.38 -11.31 -23.27
N ASN A 151 5.70 -11.53 -23.21
CA ASN A 151 6.71 -10.47 -23.25
C ASN A 151 7.95 -10.95 -24.03
N GLY A 152 8.87 -10.06 -24.36
CA GLY A 152 10.12 -10.32 -25.09
C GLY A 152 10.16 -9.67 -26.47
N ASP A 153 11.13 -10.09 -27.28
CA ASP A 153 11.34 -9.56 -28.63
C ASP A 153 10.35 -10.24 -29.59
N HIS A 154 9.30 -9.51 -29.98
CA HIS A 154 8.21 -9.98 -30.85
C HIS A 154 7.55 -11.28 -30.37
N PRO A 155 6.95 -11.31 -29.15
CA PRO A 155 6.26 -12.51 -28.65
C PRO A 155 5.26 -13.03 -29.68
N ALA A 156 5.28 -14.35 -29.92
CA ALA A 156 4.45 -14.98 -30.95
C ALA A 156 3.80 -16.27 -30.42
N ILE A 157 2.48 -16.36 -30.46
CA ILE A 157 1.70 -17.46 -29.88
C ILE A 157 0.72 -18.01 -30.91
N ARG A 158 0.74 -19.34 -31.09
CA ARG A 158 -0.17 -20.08 -31.97
C ARG A 158 -1.36 -20.67 -31.23
N ALA A 159 -1.16 -21.12 -29.98
CA ALA A 159 -2.21 -21.72 -29.16
C ALA A 159 -1.90 -21.62 -27.67
N ILE A 160 -2.94 -21.63 -26.85
CA ILE A 160 -2.90 -21.78 -25.39
C ILE A 160 -3.91 -22.87 -25.00
N ASP A 161 -3.40 -23.96 -24.43
CA ASP A 161 -4.17 -25.04 -23.84
C ASP A 161 -4.10 -24.93 -22.31
N ILE A 162 -5.25 -24.92 -21.64
CA ILE A 162 -5.33 -24.90 -20.18
C ILE A 162 -6.14 -26.10 -19.74
N THR A 163 -5.54 -27.01 -18.98
CA THR A 163 -6.19 -28.23 -18.48
C THR A 163 -5.99 -28.39 -16.98
N PRO A 164 -7.02 -28.78 -16.21
CA PRO A 164 -6.87 -29.10 -14.81
C PRO A 164 -5.86 -30.25 -14.63
N VAL A 165 -5.05 -30.18 -13.59
CA VAL A 165 -4.11 -31.24 -13.26
C VAL A 165 -4.09 -31.53 -11.77
N GLN A 166 -4.07 -32.82 -11.43
CA GLN A 166 -3.78 -33.27 -10.08
C GLN A 166 -2.25 -33.35 -9.92
N ALA A 167 -1.66 -32.28 -9.40
CA ALA A 167 -0.23 -32.15 -9.18
C ALA A 167 0.05 -31.73 -7.73
N PRO A 168 1.17 -32.16 -7.12
CA PRO A 168 1.63 -31.59 -5.86
C PRO A 168 1.77 -30.07 -5.96
N THR A 169 1.61 -29.41 -4.82
CA THR A 169 1.76 -27.96 -4.69
C THR A 169 2.91 -27.62 -3.75
N LEU A 170 3.79 -26.75 -4.22
CA LEU A 170 4.76 -26.04 -3.42
C LEU A 170 4.14 -24.73 -2.95
N PHE A 171 3.64 -24.70 -1.73
CA PHE A 171 3.10 -23.49 -1.12
C PHE A 171 4.24 -22.62 -0.59
N LEU A 172 4.18 -21.32 -0.85
CA LEU A 172 5.08 -20.34 -0.26
C LEU A 172 4.30 -19.50 0.76
N LEU A 173 4.86 -19.31 1.94
CA LEU A 173 4.35 -18.41 2.95
C LEU A 173 5.50 -17.52 3.42
N GLY A 174 5.32 -16.20 3.34
CA GLY A 174 6.41 -15.28 3.63
C GLY A 174 6.03 -13.82 3.51
N ASP A 175 7.04 -12.96 3.58
CA ASP A 175 6.93 -11.51 3.56
C ASP A 175 7.13 -10.89 2.16
N SER A 176 7.48 -9.61 2.08
CA SER A 176 7.69 -8.87 0.82
C SER A 176 8.86 -9.41 -0.01
N THR A 177 9.81 -10.14 0.59
CA THR A 177 10.92 -10.78 -0.13
C THR A 177 10.54 -12.15 -0.69
N VAL A 178 9.30 -12.60 -0.45
CA VAL A 178 8.73 -13.86 -0.95
C VAL A 178 7.52 -13.64 -1.86
N CYS A 179 6.67 -12.66 -1.54
CA CYS A 179 5.36 -12.47 -2.20
C CYS A 179 5.46 -12.04 -3.67
N ASP A 180 4.39 -12.20 -4.43
CA ASP A 180 4.33 -11.67 -5.79
C ASP A 180 4.24 -10.13 -5.73
N GLN A 181 5.15 -9.42 -6.41
CA GLN A 181 5.15 -7.95 -6.48
C GLN A 181 4.43 -7.45 -7.75
N PRO A 182 3.52 -6.48 -7.66
CA PRO A 182 2.65 -6.09 -8.78
C PRO A 182 3.35 -5.31 -9.89
N GLY A 183 4.51 -4.70 -9.63
CA GLY A 183 5.23 -3.88 -10.61
C GLY A 183 6.74 -3.82 -10.38
N GLU A 184 7.47 -3.55 -11.45
CA GLU A 184 8.90 -3.23 -11.42
C GLU A 184 9.16 -1.97 -10.56
N PRO A 185 10.35 -1.78 -9.98
CA PRO A 185 11.50 -2.67 -10.03
C PRO A 185 11.44 -3.76 -8.96
N TYR A 186 10.37 -3.81 -8.17
CA TYR A 186 10.25 -4.77 -7.08
C TYR A 186 9.96 -6.17 -7.58
N ASN A 187 10.68 -7.13 -7.02
CA ASN A 187 10.54 -8.56 -7.30
C ASN A 187 10.91 -9.36 -6.04
N SER A 188 10.60 -10.65 -6.02
CA SER A 188 10.90 -11.55 -4.91
C SER A 188 11.37 -12.92 -5.43
N TRP A 189 12.11 -13.67 -4.61
CA TRP A 189 12.54 -15.00 -5.04
C TRP A 189 11.35 -15.95 -5.24
N GLY A 190 10.27 -15.79 -4.48
CA GLY A 190 9.05 -16.60 -4.62
C GLY A 190 8.35 -16.37 -5.96
N GLN A 191 8.39 -15.14 -6.48
CA GLN A 191 7.87 -14.78 -7.80
C GLN A 191 8.69 -15.37 -8.96
N MET A 192 10.01 -15.54 -8.77
CA MET A 192 10.90 -16.15 -9.77
C MET A 192 10.96 -17.68 -9.69
N LEU A 193 10.63 -18.24 -8.52
CA LEU A 193 10.76 -19.66 -8.22
C LEU A 193 10.13 -20.63 -9.26
N PRO A 194 8.93 -20.37 -9.84
CA PRO A 194 8.26 -21.34 -10.72
C PRO A 194 9.09 -21.72 -11.95
N ARG A 195 9.91 -20.80 -12.46
CA ARG A 195 10.78 -21.01 -13.63
C ARG A 195 11.72 -22.20 -13.50
N PHE A 196 12.10 -22.54 -12.28
CA PHE A 196 13.08 -23.59 -12.00
C PHE A 196 12.46 -24.98 -11.87
N PHE A 197 11.16 -25.14 -12.16
CA PHE A 197 10.44 -26.40 -12.08
C PHE A 197 9.94 -26.87 -13.45
N LYS A 198 9.96 -28.19 -13.65
CA LYS A 198 9.32 -28.89 -14.76
C LYS A 198 7.80 -28.92 -14.53
N PRO A 199 6.98 -29.14 -15.59
CA PRO A 199 5.57 -29.46 -15.41
C PRO A 199 5.34 -30.62 -14.45
N GLY A 200 4.21 -30.60 -13.74
CA GLY A 200 3.84 -31.61 -12.75
C GLY A 200 3.94 -31.13 -11.31
N ILE A 201 4.30 -29.88 -11.05
CA ILE A 201 4.20 -29.23 -9.74
C ILE A 201 3.76 -27.77 -9.88
N ALA A 202 2.80 -27.35 -9.06
CA ALA A 202 2.39 -25.95 -9.00
C ALA A 202 3.10 -25.21 -7.86
N VAL A 203 3.49 -23.96 -8.08
CA VAL A 203 3.92 -23.07 -6.99
C VAL A 203 2.76 -22.14 -6.64
N ALA A 204 2.29 -22.19 -5.40
CA ALA A 204 1.22 -21.34 -4.88
C ALA A 204 1.81 -20.33 -3.88
N ASN A 205 1.98 -19.08 -4.31
CA ASN A 205 2.61 -18.06 -3.48
C ASN A 205 1.57 -17.35 -2.59
N HIS A 206 1.53 -17.67 -1.32
CA HIS A 206 0.64 -17.04 -0.32
C HIS A 206 1.38 -16.02 0.55
N GLY A 207 2.64 -15.69 0.24
CA GLY A 207 3.34 -14.59 0.90
C GLY A 207 2.66 -13.25 0.61
N GLU A 208 2.86 -12.28 1.48
CA GLU A 208 2.40 -10.91 1.28
C GLU A 208 3.36 -9.90 1.91
N SER A 209 3.46 -8.73 1.31
CA SER A 209 4.28 -7.64 1.81
C SER A 209 3.89 -7.27 3.24
N GLY A 210 4.88 -7.20 4.12
CA GLY A 210 4.69 -6.82 5.52
C GLY A 210 4.12 -7.92 6.41
N GLU A 211 4.01 -9.16 5.94
CA GLU A 211 3.63 -10.29 6.78
C GLU A 211 4.75 -10.72 7.72
N THR A 212 4.33 -11.34 8.82
CA THR A 212 5.11 -12.07 9.83
C THR A 212 4.47 -13.44 10.02
N TYR A 213 5.10 -14.34 10.77
CA TYR A 213 4.43 -15.59 11.12
C TYR A 213 3.08 -15.32 11.82
N ARG A 214 3.05 -14.39 12.78
CA ARG A 214 1.83 -14.00 13.50
C ARG A 214 0.74 -13.46 12.58
N ASP A 215 1.10 -12.55 11.69
CA ASP A 215 0.15 -11.94 10.74
C ASP A 215 -0.47 -13.00 9.83
N SER A 216 0.32 -13.98 9.40
CA SER A 216 -0.16 -15.01 8.48
C SER A 216 -1.23 -15.91 9.09
N LEU A 217 -1.23 -16.06 10.42
CA LEU A 217 -2.31 -16.68 11.19
C LEU A 217 -3.51 -15.74 11.30
N ALA A 218 -3.27 -14.50 11.75
CA ALA A 218 -4.33 -13.52 11.99
C ALA A 218 -5.15 -13.21 10.72
N ARG A 219 -4.47 -13.08 9.58
CA ARG A 219 -5.08 -12.85 8.27
C ARG A 219 -5.49 -14.14 7.55
N ARG A 220 -5.35 -15.28 8.22
CA ARG A 220 -5.82 -16.59 7.74
C ARG A 220 -5.16 -17.07 6.45
N ARG A 221 -3.93 -16.64 6.17
CA ARG A 221 -3.13 -17.13 5.04
C ARG A 221 -2.72 -18.58 5.25
N LEU A 222 -2.30 -18.92 6.47
CA LEU A 222 -2.01 -20.32 6.81
C LEU A 222 -3.28 -21.18 6.67
N ASP A 223 -4.42 -20.74 7.21
CA ASP A 223 -5.71 -21.44 7.04
C ASP A 223 -6.02 -21.74 5.57
N LYS A 224 -5.77 -20.76 4.69
CA LYS A 224 -5.96 -20.94 3.24
C LYS A 224 -5.08 -22.05 2.69
N ILE A 225 -3.78 -22.07 3.02
CA ILE A 225 -2.87 -23.14 2.63
C ILE A 225 -3.38 -24.48 3.18
N LEU A 226 -3.65 -24.57 4.48
CA LEU A 226 -4.10 -25.79 5.15
C LEU A 226 -5.39 -26.35 4.55
N SER A 227 -6.31 -25.48 4.12
CA SER A 227 -7.56 -25.88 3.46
C SER A 227 -7.39 -26.51 2.08
N ALA A 228 -6.27 -26.24 1.41
CA ALA A 228 -5.93 -26.75 0.09
C ALA A 228 -4.87 -27.86 0.12
N LEU A 229 -4.17 -28.00 1.24
CA LEU A 229 -3.03 -28.88 1.45
C LEU A 229 -3.41 -30.36 1.30
N LYS A 230 -2.57 -31.11 0.59
CA LYS A 230 -2.70 -32.55 0.37
C LYS A 230 -1.40 -33.27 0.75
N PRO A 231 -1.45 -34.56 1.12
CA PRO A 231 -0.25 -35.36 1.31
C PRO A 231 0.66 -35.32 0.06
N GLY A 232 1.94 -35.05 0.28
CA GLY A 232 2.92 -34.84 -0.80
C GLY A 232 3.19 -33.36 -1.12
N ASP A 233 2.35 -32.44 -0.64
CA ASP A 233 2.60 -31.01 -0.75
C ASP A 233 3.70 -30.55 0.22
N THR A 234 4.40 -29.49 -0.16
CA THR A 234 5.48 -28.87 0.62
C THR A 234 5.14 -27.40 0.88
N VAL A 235 5.39 -26.93 2.10
CA VAL A 235 5.17 -25.53 2.49
C VAL A 235 6.50 -24.90 2.87
N LEU A 236 6.98 -23.95 2.06
CA LEU A 236 8.17 -23.16 2.34
C LEU A 236 7.77 -21.91 3.13
N MET A 237 8.36 -21.74 4.31
CA MET A 237 8.09 -20.61 5.18
C MET A 237 9.35 -19.77 5.34
N GLN A 238 9.30 -18.50 4.97
CA GLN A 238 10.41 -17.56 5.14
C GLN A 238 9.93 -16.23 5.72
N PHE A 239 10.40 -15.93 6.92
CA PHE A 239 10.07 -14.71 7.67
C PHE A 239 11.32 -14.19 8.41
N GLY A 240 11.16 -13.10 9.17
CA GLY A 240 12.21 -12.48 9.97
C GLY A 240 12.47 -11.01 9.67
N HIS A 241 12.26 -10.55 8.42
CA HIS A 241 12.42 -9.13 8.08
C HIS A 241 11.46 -8.25 8.90
N ASN A 242 10.24 -8.72 9.05
CA ASN A 242 9.15 -8.01 9.72
C ASN A 242 9.01 -8.43 11.18
N ASP A 243 9.24 -9.71 11.47
CA ASP A 243 9.16 -10.27 12.82
C ASP A 243 10.18 -9.63 13.78
N GLN A 244 11.32 -9.15 13.26
CA GLN A 244 12.28 -8.37 14.05
C GLN A 244 11.74 -7.06 14.61
N LYS A 245 10.68 -6.54 13.99
CA LYS A 245 10.05 -5.27 14.37
C LYS A 245 8.93 -5.47 15.41
N GLN A 246 8.57 -6.72 15.70
CA GLN A 246 7.52 -7.06 16.67
C GLN A 246 7.98 -7.04 18.13
N ILE A 247 9.28 -6.78 18.38
CA ILE A 247 9.78 -6.58 19.74
C ILE A 247 9.26 -5.23 20.24
N LYS A 248 8.33 -5.26 21.19
CA LYS A 248 7.77 -4.06 21.86
C LYS A 248 8.05 -4.13 23.36
N ASP A 249 8.57 -3.06 23.95
CA ASP A 249 8.89 -2.96 25.38
C ASP A 249 9.74 -4.14 25.91
N GLY A 250 10.66 -4.65 25.09
CA GLY A 250 11.49 -5.81 25.41
C GLY A 250 10.74 -7.16 25.48
N LYS A 251 9.49 -7.20 25.02
CA LYS A 251 8.67 -8.42 24.93
C LYS A 251 8.64 -8.93 23.49
N GLY A 252 8.84 -10.24 23.35
CA GLY A 252 9.03 -10.91 22.07
C GLY A 252 10.47 -10.89 21.60
N GLY A 253 10.74 -11.59 20.50
CA GLY A 253 12.07 -11.65 19.91
C GLY A 253 12.38 -12.96 19.21
N PRO A 254 13.58 -13.06 18.62
CA PRO A 254 13.96 -14.17 17.75
C PRO A 254 13.92 -15.51 18.49
N PHE A 255 14.42 -15.57 19.72
CA PHE A 255 14.51 -16.82 20.50
C PHE A 255 13.31 -17.08 21.42
N THR A 256 12.27 -16.24 21.36
CA THR A 256 11.04 -16.37 22.15
C THR A 256 9.83 -16.50 21.23
N THR A 257 9.07 -15.41 21.03
CA THR A 257 7.81 -15.41 20.27
C THR A 257 7.98 -15.95 18.85
N TYR A 258 9.08 -15.59 18.17
CA TYR A 258 9.32 -16.04 16.81
C TYR A 258 9.48 -17.57 16.69
N LYS A 259 10.15 -18.21 17.66
CA LYS A 259 10.28 -19.69 17.68
C LYS A 259 8.94 -20.37 17.97
N ASP A 260 8.15 -19.83 18.89
CA ASP A 260 6.83 -20.37 19.21
C ASP A 260 5.87 -20.24 18.02
N GLU A 261 5.93 -19.12 17.31
CA GLU A 261 5.18 -18.90 16.07
C GLU A 261 5.61 -19.88 14.98
N ILE A 262 6.92 -20.10 14.76
CA ILE A 262 7.42 -21.15 13.85
C ILE A 262 6.85 -22.53 14.23
N ARG A 263 6.92 -22.89 15.52
CA ARG A 263 6.42 -24.18 16.02
C ARG A 263 4.94 -24.36 15.67
N ALA A 264 4.11 -23.35 15.93
CA ALA A 264 2.68 -23.40 15.64
C ALA A 264 2.41 -23.65 14.14
N HIS A 265 3.17 -23.03 13.25
CA HIS A 265 3.02 -23.25 11.80
C HIS A 265 3.43 -24.67 11.39
N VAL A 266 4.59 -25.12 11.85
CA VAL A 266 5.11 -26.47 11.56
C VAL A 266 4.13 -27.55 12.03
N GLU A 267 3.60 -27.42 13.24
CA GLU A 267 2.64 -28.36 13.82
C GLU A 267 1.33 -28.37 13.03
N ALA A 268 0.81 -27.19 12.66
CA ALA A 268 -0.41 -27.09 11.87
C ALA A 268 -0.24 -27.73 10.48
N ILE A 269 0.87 -27.47 9.78
CA ILE A 269 1.16 -28.06 8.47
C ILE A 269 1.26 -29.59 8.56
N ARG A 270 1.97 -30.11 9.57
CA ARG A 270 2.08 -31.57 9.80
C ARG A 270 0.73 -32.20 10.10
N ALA A 271 -0.10 -31.56 10.91
CA ALA A 271 -1.44 -32.05 11.24
C ALA A 271 -2.34 -32.19 9.99
N HIS A 272 -2.04 -31.45 8.93
CA HIS A 272 -2.75 -31.50 7.64
C HIS A 272 -1.98 -32.30 6.56
N GLY A 273 -0.92 -33.02 6.94
CA GLY A 273 -0.20 -33.95 6.07
C GLY A 273 0.80 -33.32 5.09
N GLY A 274 1.08 -32.01 5.21
CA GLY A 274 2.11 -31.35 4.39
C GLY A 274 3.52 -31.47 4.98
N THR A 275 4.52 -31.18 4.15
CA THR A 275 5.93 -31.14 4.54
C THR A 275 6.35 -29.69 4.81
N PRO A 276 6.52 -29.24 6.07
CA PRO A 276 7.00 -27.90 6.38
C PRO A 276 8.51 -27.78 6.17
N VAL A 277 8.94 -26.67 5.60
CA VAL A 277 10.34 -26.30 5.40
C VAL A 277 10.54 -24.88 5.90
N ILE A 278 11.54 -24.68 6.75
CA ILE A 278 11.90 -23.35 7.27
C ILE A 278 13.03 -22.79 6.42
N ILE A 279 12.91 -21.54 6.01
CA ILE A 279 13.94 -20.80 5.28
C ILE A 279 14.29 -19.56 6.09
N SER A 280 15.57 -19.31 6.36
CA SER A 280 15.99 -18.04 6.98
C SER A 280 15.79 -16.88 6.00
N SER A 281 15.44 -15.69 6.47
CA SER A 281 15.42 -14.49 5.63
C SER A 281 16.83 -14.14 5.12
N MET A 282 16.94 -13.71 3.86
CA MET A 282 18.21 -13.20 3.32
C MET A 282 18.67 -11.94 4.07
N GLU A 283 19.95 -11.61 3.98
CA GLU A 283 20.47 -10.34 4.51
C GLU A 283 19.99 -9.14 3.68
N ARG A 284 20.13 -7.96 4.30
CA ARG A 284 20.01 -6.68 3.60
C ARG A 284 21.31 -6.31 2.92
N ARG A 285 21.22 -5.44 1.90
CA ARG A 285 22.39 -4.81 1.29
C ARG A 285 22.97 -3.75 2.22
N ASN A 286 23.93 -4.16 3.04
CA ASN A 286 24.74 -3.26 3.86
C ASN A 286 26.16 -3.79 3.93
N PHE A 287 27.15 -2.92 3.75
CA PHE A 287 28.56 -3.32 3.70
C PHE A 287 29.39 -2.50 4.66
N ASP A 288 30.40 -3.14 5.27
CA ASP A 288 31.44 -2.45 6.03
C ASP A 288 32.52 -1.85 5.12
N ALA A 289 33.51 -1.20 5.72
CA ALA A 289 34.62 -0.57 4.99
C ALA A 289 35.50 -1.56 4.19
N ASN A 290 35.42 -2.87 4.48
CA ASN A 290 36.15 -3.92 3.79
C ASN A 290 35.30 -4.59 2.70
N GLY A 291 34.09 -4.10 2.44
CA GLY A 291 33.16 -4.69 1.47
C GLY A 291 32.51 -5.98 1.95
N LYS A 292 32.47 -6.23 3.27
CA LYS A 292 31.78 -7.38 3.88
C LYS A 292 30.37 -7.05 4.29
N VAL A 293 29.44 -7.99 4.09
CA VAL A 293 28.03 -7.76 4.43
C VAL A 293 27.87 -7.66 5.94
N VAL A 294 27.27 -6.55 6.40
CA VAL A 294 26.96 -6.34 7.82
C VAL A 294 25.70 -7.13 8.17
N PRO A 295 25.78 -8.11 9.08
CA PRO A 295 24.61 -8.90 9.46
C PRO A 295 23.54 -8.02 10.11
N SER A 296 22.31 -8.14 9.62
CA SER A 296 21.14 -7.41 10.13
C SER A 296 20.02 -8.34 10.61
N LEU A 297 20.12 -9.62 10.30
CA LEU A 297 19.07 -10.62 10.53
C LEU A 297 19.57 -11.91 11.21
N ILE A 298 20.82 -11.90 11.69
CA ILE A 298 21.51 -13.11 12.12
C ILE A 298 20.80 -13.82 13.29
N ASP A 299 20.23 -13.07 14.24
CA ASP A 299 19.53 -13.67 15.38
C ASP A 299 18.24 -14.38 14.95
N TYR A 300 17.50 -13.80 14.01
CA TYR A 300 16.29 -14.42 13.44
C TYR A 300 16.63 -15.62 12.55
N ALA A 301 17.73 -15.54 11.78
CA ALA A 301 18.24 -16.67 11.02
C ALA A 301 18.70 -17.83 11.92
N ASN A 302 19.37 -17.52 13.04
CA ASN A 302 19.78 -18.49 14.04
C ASN A 302 18.59 -19.13 14.75
N ALA A 303 17.60 -18.32 15.13
CA ALA A 303 16.36 -18.82 15.72
C ALA A 303 15.60 -19.74 14.75
N ALA A 304 15.50 -19.37 13.46
CA ALA A 304 14.90 -20.22 12.44
C ALA A 304 15.64 -21.55 12.27
N ARG A 305 16.98 -21.53 12.25
CA ARG A 305 17.82 -22.73 12.21
C ARG A 305 17.59 -23.62 13.43
N GLN A 306 17.60 -23.03 14.62
CA GLN A 306 17.41 -23.75 15.88
C GLN A 306 16.02 -24.38 15.93
N SER A 307 14.97 -23.65 15.55
CA SER A 307 13.61 -24.18 15.46
C SER A 307 13.52 -25.34 14.48
N ALA A 308 14.20 -25.25 13.33
CA ALA A 308 14.21 -26.36 12.37
C ALA A 308 14.84 -27.63 12.94
N GLN A 309 15.94 -27.48 13.68
CA GLN A 309 16.60 -28.59 14.37
C GLN A 309 15.71 -29.19 15.47
N GLU A 310 15.14 -28.34 16.33
CA GLU A 310 14.26 -28.75 17.44
C GLU A 310 13.00 -29.47 16.95
N LEU A 311 12.43 -29.01 15.83
CA LEU A 311 11.21 -29.57 15.27
C LEU A 311 11.48 -30.73 14.30
N GLY A 312 12.74 -30.99 13.95
CA GLY A 312 13.12 -32.02 12.98
C GLY A 312 12.54 -31.77 11.59
N VAL A 313 12.64 -30.53 11.09
CA VAL A 313 12.21 -30.14 9.74
C VAL A 313 13.40 -29.69 8.89
N ALA A 314 13.23 -29.73 7.57
CA ALA A 314 14.27 -29.22 6.66
C ALA A 314 14.48 -27.71 6.84
N PHE A 315 15.74 -27.28 6.73
CA PHE A 315 16.15 -25.89 6.82
C PHE A 315 16.93 -25.47 5.58
N ILE A 316 16.56 -24.34 4.99
CA ILE A 316 17.32 -23.70 3.91
C ILE A 316 17.87 -22.38 4.43
N ASP A 317 19.19 -22.26 4.42
CA ASP A 317 19.88 -21.13 5.01
C ASP A 317 20.12 -20.00 4.01
N LEU A 318 19.04 -19.34 3.59
CA LEU A 318 19.11 -18.27 2.60
C LEU A 318 19.82 -17.03 3.15
N ASN A 319 19.79 -16.79 4.47
CA ASN A 319 20.65 -15.79 5.14
C ASN A 319 22.12 -16.03 4.81
N ALA A 320 22.64 -17.24 5.08
CA ALA A 320 24.04 -17.56 4.83
C ALA A 320 24.39 -17.58 3.34
N MET A 321 23.48 -17.98 2.46
CA MET A 321 23.72 -17.97 1.00
C MET A 321 23.70 -16.55 0.40
N SER A 322 22.90 -15.63 0.96
CA SER A 322 22.81 -14.25 0.45
C SER A 322 24.07 -13.42 0.67
N LYS A 323 24.82 -13.67 1.75
CA LYS A 323 26.07 -12.95 2.08
C LYS A 323 27.14 -13.08 0.98
N PRO A 324 27.61 -14.29 0.62
CA PRO A 324 28.59 -14.45 -0.45
C PRO A 324 28.07 -13.95 -1.81
N PHE A 325 26.76 -14.01 -2.06
CA PHE A 325 26.16 -13.41 -3.26
C PHE A 325 26.36 -11.90 -3.32
N TYR A 326 26.01 -11.18 -2.26
CA TYR A 326 26.19 -9.73 -2.25
C TYR A 326 27.67 -9.34 -2.20
N GLU A 327 28.52 -10.10 -1.51
CA GLU A 327 29.96 -9.87 -1.46
C GLU A 327 30.66 -10.15 -2.80
N ALA A 328 30.21 -11.13 -3.58
CA ALA A 328 30.74 -11.42 -4.90
C ALA A 328 30.50 -10.26 -5.90
N LEU A 329 29.34 -9.60 -5.79
CA LEU A 329 29.05 -8.37 -6.54
C LEU A 329 29.73 -7.13 -5.94
N GLY A 330 30.07 -7.19 -4.65
CA GLY A 330 30.62 -6.07 -3.90
C GLY A 330 29.64 -4.89 -3.74
N PRO A 331 30.06 -3.80 -3.07
CA PRO A 331 29.18 -2.67 -2.78
C PRO A 331 28.56 -2.04 -4.03
N GLU A 332 29.32 -1.78 -5.09
CA GLU A 332 28.78 -1.05 -6.24
C GLU A 332 27.91 -1.92 -7.16
N GLN A 333 28.38 -3.09 -7.60
CA GLN A 333 27.60 -3.91 -8.54
C GLN A 333 26.38 -4.56 -7.87
N SER A 334 26.41 -4.78 -6.55
CA SER A 334 25.23 -5.30 -5.83
C SER A 334 24.01 -4.42 -5.99
N LYS A 335 24.13 -3.12 -6.30
CA LYS A 335 22.97 -2.25 -6.60
C LYS A 335 22.10 -2.83 -7.72
N LEU A 336 22.70 -3.54 -8.69
CA LEU A 336 22.01 -4.17 -9.81
C LEU A 336 21.18 -5.40 -9.43
N ALA A 337 21.29 -5.89 -8.19
CA ALA A 337 20.43 -6.95 -7.65
C ALA A 337 19.27 -6.42 -6.80
N PHE A 338 19.21 -5.10 -6.56
CA PHE A 338 18.22 -4.49 -5.69
C PHE A 338 17.29 -3.54 -6.46
N ALA A 339 16.10 -3.32 -5.92
CA ALA A 339 15.12 -2.45 -6.53
C ALA A 339 15.58 -0.99 -6.50
N GLU A 340 15.50 -0.32 -7.64
CA GLU A 340 15.80 1.11 -7.79
C GLU A 340 14.54 1.84 -8.26
N PRO A 341 13.59 2.16 -7.37
CA PRO A 341 12.34 2.83 -7.75
C PRO A 341 12.59 4.20 -8.41
N GLN A 342 13.67 4.88 -8.05
CA GLN A 342 14.04 6.18 -8.63
C GLN A 342 15.54 6.20 -8.91
N PRO A 343 16.01 6.92 -9.94
CA PRO A 343 17.44 7.01 -10.25
C PRO A 343 18.28 7.40 -9.03
N GLY A 344 19.28 6.59 -8.71
CA GLY A 344 20.17 6.72 -7.56
C GLY A 344 19.59 6.25 -6.23
N ARG A 345 18.30 5.87 -6.16
CA ARG A 345 17.61 5.47 -4.92
C ARG A 345 17.44 3.96 -4.87
N ILE A 346 18.42 3.29 -4.28
CA ILE A 346 18.40 1.84 -4.07
C ILE A 346 17.62 1.47 -2.80
N ASP A 347 16.68 0.53 -2.92
CA ASP A 347 16.10 -0.16 -1.77
C ASP A 347 17.02 -1.29 -1.32
N ASN A 348 17.66 -1.13 -0.16
CA ASN A 348 18.62 -2.11 0.35
C ASN A 348 17.97 -3.36 0.99
N THR A 349 16.65 -3.50 0.93
CA THR A 349 15.92 -4.68 1.42
C THR A 349 15.30 -5.48 0.30
N HIS A 350 14.64 -4.82 -0.66
CA HIS A 350 13.88 -5.50 -1.71
C HIS A 350 14.68 -5.65 -3.00
N HIS A 351 14.60 -6.84 -3.61
CA HIS A 351 15.33 -7.18 -4.82
C HIS A 351 14.61 -6.72 -6.08
N ASN A 352 15.38 -6.60 -7.16
CA ASN A 352 14.83 -6.55 -8.51
C ASN A 352 14.79 -7.95 -9.13
N SER A 353 14.36 -8.04 -10.40
CA SER A 353 14.23 -9.32 -11.09
C SER A 353 15.51 -10.16 -11.10
N TYR A 354 16.70 -9.56 -11.24
CA TYR A 354 17.97 -10.28 -11.21
C TYR A 354 18.29 -10.84 -9.82
N GLY A 355 18.26 -9.99 -8.78
CA GLY A 355 18.56 -10.43 -7.42
C GLY A 355 17.60 -11.51 -6.92
N SER A 356 16.32 -11.39 -7.27
CA SER A 356 15.30 -12.40 -6.98
C SER A 356 15.53 -13.72 -7.71
N TYR A 357 16.01 -13.69 -8.96
CA TYR A 357 16.34 -14.88 -9.72
C TYR A 357 17.47 -15.67 -9.04
N GLU A 358 18.56 -14.99 -8.66
CA GLU A 358 19.70 -15.61 -7.95
C GLU A 358 19.30 -16.20 -6.60
N LEU A 359 18.49 -15.48 -5.82
CA LEU A 359 17.97 -15.99 -4.54
C LEU A 359 17.03 -17.17 -4.73
N ALA A 360 16.24 -17.21 -5.81
CA ALA A 360 15.44 -18.38 -6.16
C ALA A 360 16.34 -19.58 -6.52
N GLN A 361 17.44 -19.38 -7.25
CA GLN A 361 18.44 -20.42 -7.50
C GLN A 361 19.05 -20.97 -6.19
N ALA A 362 19.31 -20.10 -5.21
CA ALA A 362 19.77 -20.49 -3.89
C ALA A 362 18.73 -21.35 -3.14
N VAL A 363 17.45 -20.97 -3.19
CA VAL A 363 16.36 -21.78 -2.60
C VAL A 363 16.24 -23.14 -3.27
N VAL A 364 16.24 -23.21 -4.60
CA VAL A 364 16.19 -24.46 -5.38
C VAL A 364 17.36 -25.38 -5.03
N THR A 365 18.55 -24.81 -4.86
CA THR A 365 19.74 -25.55 -4.41
C THR A 365 19.58 -26.06 -2.98
N GLY A 366 18.98 -25.27 -2.09
CA GLY A 366 18.59 -25.68 -0.75
C GLY A 366 17.61 -26.85 -0.74
N LEU A 367 16.57 -26.80 -1.58
CA LEU A 367 15.57 -27.88 -1.71
C LEU A 367 16.23 -29.21 -2.08
N ARG A 368 17.15 -29.18 -3.06
CA ARG A 368 17.91 -30.37 -3.47
C ARG A 368 18.83 -30.88 -2.38
N LYS A 369 19.62 -29.99 -1.75
CA LYS A 369 20.55 -30.36 -0.66
C LYS A 369 19.82 -30.97 0.54
N ALA A 370 18.62 -30.48 0.84
CA ALA A 370 17.78 -31.01 1.92
C ALA A 370 17.12 -32.36 1.56
N GLY A 371 17.25 -32.87 0.33
CA GLY A 371 16.68 -34.14 -0.10
C GLY A 371 15.15 -34.14 -0.14
N LEU A 372 14.53 -32.97 -0.34
CA LEU A 372 13.07 -32.85 -0.33
C LEU A 372 12.46 -33.46 -1.61
N PRO A 373 11.30 -34.15 -1.53
CA PRO A 373 10.67 -34.77 -2.69
C PRO A 373 10.38 -33.80 -3.85
N VAL A 374 10.08 -32.53 -3.54
CA VAL A 374 9.88 -31.46 -4.53
C VAL A 374 11.11 -31.26 -5.43
N ALA A 375 12.31 -31.61 -4.98
CA ALA A 375 13.53 -31.48 -5.76
C ALA A 375 13.55 -32.35 -7.03
N ALA A 376 12.72 -33.41 -7.10
CA ALA A 376 12.55 -34.25 -8.28
C ALA A 376 11.95 -33.49 -9.48
N TYR A 377 11.25 -32.37 -9.22
CA TYR A 377 10.63 -31.54 -10.24
C TYR A 377 11.53 -30.39 -10.70
N ILE A 378 12.72 -30.20 -10.11
CA ILE A 378 13.63 -29.13 -10.53
C ILE A 378 14.04 -29.36 -11.99
N ALA A 379 13.96 -28.30 -12.79
CA ALA A 379 14.36 -28.29 -14.19
C ALA A 379 15.85 -28.64 -14.36
N ASP A 380 16.18 -29.28 -15.48
CA ASP A 380 17.56 -29.70 -15.75
C ASP A 380 18.50 -28.49 -15.79
N GLY A 381 19.72 -28.67 -15.25
CA GLY A 381 20.73 -27.62 -15.16
C GLY A 381 20.64 -26.72 -13.90
N TYR A 382 19.53 -26.74 -13.16
CA TYR A 382 19.36 -25.93 -11.95
C TYR A 382 19.55 -26.75 -10.67
N GLY A 383 19.62 -26.08 -9.51
CA GLY A 383 19.72 -26.68 -8.17
C GLY A 383 21.14 -26.95 -7.68
N HIS A 384 22.12 -26.25 -8.25
CA HIS A 384 23.54 -26.33 -7.91
C HIS A 384 24.20 -24.95 -7.80
N PHE A 385 23.42 -23.93 -7.46
CA PHE A 385 23.86 -22.54 -7.40
C PHE A 385 24.99 -22.34 -6.39
N ASP A 386 26.04 -21.65 -6.81
CA ASP A 386 27.12 -21.18 -5.95
C ASP A 386 26.98 -19.66 -5.78
N PRO A 387 26.53 -19.18 -4.61
CA PRO A 387 26.34 -17.75 -4.39
C PRO A 387 27.65 -16.95 -4.45
N SER A 388 28.84 -17.56 -4.35
CA SER A 388 30.10 -16.84 -4.54
C SER A 388 30.44 -16.56 -6.01
N HIS A 389 29.70 -17.16 -6.94
CA HIS A 389 29.85 -16.99 -8.38
C HIS A 389 28.46 -16.80 -9.02
N PRO A 390 27.75 -15.69 -8.71
CA PRO A 390 26.43 -15.44 -9.27
C PRO A 390 26.49 -15.28 -10.79
N ASP A 391 25.36 -15.49 -11.45
CA ASP A 391 25.27 -15.33 -12.90
C ASP A 391 25.61 -13.87 -13.28
N PRO A 392 26.39 -13.62 -14.36
CA PRO A 392 26.74 -12.25 -14.74
C PRO A 392 25.49 -11.42 -15.02
N VAL A 393 25.34 -10.26 -14.38
CA VAL A 393 24.19 -9.35 -14.56
C VAL A 393 23.93 -9.05 -16.04
N ALA A 394 24.99 -8.85 -16.83
CA ALA A 394 24.88 -8.55 -18.26
C ALA A 394 24.27 -9.69 -19.10
N SER A 395 24.23 -10.91 -18.57
CA SER A 395 23.58 -12.07 -19.19
C SER A 395 22.14 -12.26 -18.74
N PHE A 396 21.70 -11.59 -17.67
CA PHE A 396 20.32 -11.63 -17.21
C PHE A 396 19.41 -10.92 -18.20
N ALA A 397 18.47 -11.66 -18.80
CA ALA A 397 17.71 -11.20 -19.95
C ALA A 397 16.21 -11.47 -19.85
N VAL A 398 15.69 -11.61 -18.62
CA VAL A 398 14.24 -11.62 -18.38
C VAL A 398 13.69 -10.22 -18.68
N PRO A 399 12.78 -10.05 -19.65
CA PRO A 399 12.24 -8.74 -19.96
C PRO A 399 11.40 -8.20 -18.79
N ALA A 400 11.54 -6.90 -18.53
CA ALA A 400 10.76 -6.19 -17.53
C ALA A 400 9.27 -6.23 -17.87
N SER A 401 8.42 -6.45 -16.88
CA SER A 401 6.97 -6.29 -17.06
C SER A 401 6.61 -4.81 -17.25
N PRO A 402 5.53 -4.47 -17.97
CA PRO A 402 5.22 -3.08 -18.29
C PRO A 402 4.78 -2.23 -17.08
N ASN A 403 4.29 -2.86 -16.01
CA ASN A 403 3.87 -2.13 -14.82
C ASN A 403 5.09 -1.76 -13.96
N PHE A 404 5.20 -0.48 -13.61
CA PHE A 404 6.25 0.06 -12.74
C PHE A 404 5.62 0.77 -11.53
N SER A 405 6.20 0.58 -10.35
CA SER A 405 5.76 1.11 -9.08
C SER A 405 6.90 1.80 -8.34
N ASN A 406 6.66 3.06 -7.99
CA ASN A 406 7.48 3.78 -7.02
C ASN A 406 7.10 3.45 -5.56
N GLN A 407 6.01 2.71 -5.37
CA GLN A 407 5.51 2.35 -4.05
C GLN A 407 6.31 1.15 -3.53
N ARG A 408 7.10 1.40 -2.49
CA ARG A 408 7.86 0.36 -1.79
C ARG A 408 6.94 -0.74 -1.27
N PRO A 409 7.33 -2.03 -1.37
CA PRO A 409 6.64 -3.12 -0.71
C PRO A 409 6.48 -2.83 0.78
N LEU A 410 5.33 -3.18 1.34
CA LEU A 410 5.13 -3.09 2.79
C LEU A 410 6.20 -3.95 3.48
N GLY A 411 6.91 -3.39 4.45
CA GLY A 411 7.38 -4.17 5.59
C GLY A 411 6.28 -4.17 6.64
N ASP A 412 6.41 -4.93 7.72
CA ASP A 412 5.67 -4.63 8.95
C ASP A 412 6.15 -3.26 9.39
N GLU A 413 5.50 -2.26 8.82
CA GLU A 413 5.57 -0.87 9.17
C GLU A 413 4.40 -0.64 10.18
N SER A 414 3.76 -1.68 10.74
CA SER A 414 2.98 -1.48 11.97
C SER A 414 3.88 -1.14 13.18
N ASN A 415 5.21 -1.15 12.97
CA ASN A 415 6.21 -0.44 13.77
C ASN A 415 7.21 0.41 12.96
N ALA A 416 6.92 0.68 11.69
CA ALA A 416 7.40 1.89 11.07
C ALA A 416 6.15 2.70 10.83
N ALA A 417 5.87 3.60 11.77
CA ALA A 417 5.13 4.81 11.47
C ALA A 417 5.22 5.12 9.98
N VAL A 418 4.10 5.41 9.32
CA VAL A 418 4.01 6.13 8.03
C VAL A 418 5.26 5.88 7.13
N PRO A 419 6.13 6.79 6.68
CA PRO A 419 7.50 6.72 7.16
C PRO A 419 7.44 7.12 8.61
N ALA A 420 8.44 6.82 9.46
CA ALA A 420 8.47 7.61 10.67
C ALA A 420 8.20 9.03 10.17
N ALA A 421 7.16 9.65 10.70
CA ALA A 421 7.33 11.04 10.99
C ALA A 421 8.60 11.01 11.84
N SER A 422 9.75 11.01 11.17
CA SER A 422 10.97 11.52 11.70
C SER A 422 10.73 13.02 11.86
N ALA A 423 9.71 13.58 11.20
CA ALA A 423 9.06 14.78 11.68
C ALA A 423 7.55 14.87 11.34
N TYR A 424 6.89 15.75 12.06
CA TYR A 424 5.56 16.26 11.83
C TYR A 424 5.67 17.68 11.29
N LEU A 425 4.75 18.08 10.41
CA LEU A 425 4.64 19.43 9.89
C LEU A 425 3.29 20.02 10.28
N PHE A 426 3.29 21.28 10.70
CA PHE A 426 2.10 22.04 11.06
C PHE A 426 1.97 23.23 10.11
N THR A 427 0.86 23.33 9.39
CA THR A 427 0.47 24.55 8.66
C THR A 427 -0.24 25.49 9.61
N TYR A 428 0.12 26.76 9.64
CA TYR A 428 -0.54 27.73 10.51
C TYR A 428 -0.53 29.13 9.93
N PHE A 429 -1.29 30.02 10.57
CA PHE A 429 -1.23 31.45 10.37
C PHE A 429 -0.96 32.17 11.69
N ILE A 430 -0.50 33.42 11.60
CA ILE A 430 -0.28 34.32 12.73
C ILE A 430 -1.21 35.52 12.66
N GLY A 431 -1.34 36.27 13.76
CA GLY A 431 -2.19 37.46 13.80
C GLY A 431 -3.62 37.12 13.36
N ASN A 432 -4.07 37.74 12.27
CA ASN A 432 -5.38 37.49 11.69
C ASN A 432 -5.29 36.91 10.25
N GLY A 433 -4.11 36.44 9.84
CA GLY A 433 -3.88 35.73 8.58
C GLY A 433 -3.41 36.63 7.43
N GLU A 434 -3.04 37.88 7.71
CA GLU A 434 -2.58 38.84 6.70
C GLU A 434 -1.25 38.45 6.04
N ASP A 435 -0.38 37.75 6.76
CA ASP A 435 0.96 37.41 6.27
C ASP A 435 0.99 36.11 5.45
N GLY A 436 0.01 35.22 5.65
CA GLY A 436 -0.14 34.00 4.84
C GLY A 436 0.19 32.70 5.55
N LEU A 437 0.67 31.72 4.75
CA LEU A 437 1.02 30.38 5.22
C LEU A 437 2.35 30.41 5.97
N HIS A 438 2.35 29.90 7.19
CA HIS A 438 3.56 29.58 7.93
C HIS A 438 3.63 28.08 8.20
N LEU A 439 4.85 27.57 8.38
CA LEU A 439 5.13 26.16 8.61
C LEU A 439 5.93 25.99 9.91
N ALA A 440 5.57 24.98 10.70
CA ALA A 440 6.33 24.53 11.86
C ALA A 440 6.62 23.04 11.72
N ALA A 441 7.65 22.57 12.42
CA ALA A 441 8.03 21.17 12.45
C ALA A 441 8.17 20.68 13.89
N SER A 442 7.92 19.39 14.09
CA SER A 442 8.18 18.70 15.34
C SER A 442 8.78 17.33 15.05
N GLN A 443 9.61 16.81 15.95
CA GLN A 443 10.15 15.45 15.83
C GLN A 443 9.31 14.43 16.62
N ASP A 444 8.64 14.88 17.66
CA ASP A 444 7.89 14.04 18.60
C ASP A 444 6.37 14.35 18.62
N GLY A 445 5.96 15.43 17.97
CA GLY A 445 4.60 15.97 17.95
C GLY A 445 4.22 16.74 19.22
N TYR A 446 5.14 16.92 20.16
CA TYR A 446 4.92 17.67 21.41
C TYR A 446 5.66 19.02 21.40
N HIS A 447 6.85 19.06 20.79
CA HIS A 447 7.69 20.26 20.72
C HIS A 447 7.79 20.77 19.28
N TRP A 448 7.33 22.00 19.06
CA TRP A 448 7.21 22.60 17.73
C TRP A 448 8.17 23.77 17.52
N ASP A 449 8.89 23.74 16.39
CA ASP A 449 9.79 24.80 15.95
C ASP A 449 9.29 25.45 14.67
N LYS A 450 9.40 26.78 14.56
CA LYS A 450 9.09 27.49 13.31
C LYS A 450 10.09 27.14 12.21
N LEU A 451 9.60 26.86 11.00
CA LEU A 451 10.44 26.72 9.81
C LEU A 451 10.69 28.07 9.14
N GLY A 452 11.84 28.18 8.46
CA GLY A 452 12.23 29.41 7.75
C GLY A 452 12.30 30.65 8.67
N GLN A 453 12.66 30.46 9.94
CA GLN A 453 12.67 31.52 10.97
C GLN A 453 11.31 32.22 11.14
N GLY A 454 10.21 31.52 10.86
CA GLY A 454 8.85 32.05 10.97
C GLY A 454 8.38 32.87 9.77
N ARG A 455 9.12 32.88 8.65
CA ARG A 455 8.67 33.55 7.42
C ARG A 455 7.37 32.97 6.88
N SER A 456 6.64 33.78 6.12
CA SER A 456 5.55 33.31 5.28
C SER A 456 6.09 32.58 4.05
N PHE A 457 5.47 31.43 3.72
CA PHE A 457 5.75 30.58 2.56
C PHE A 457 4.78 30.82 1.40
N LEU A 458 3.61 31.39 1.67
CA LEU A 458 2.63 31.76 0.65
C LEU A 458 1.77 32.92 1.16
N LYS A 459 1.92 34.10 0.57
CA LYS A 459 1.09 35.27 0.89
C LYS A 459 -0.27 35.19 0.23
N PRO A 460 -1.39 35.55 0.90
CA PRO A 460 -2.72 35.46 0.31
C PRO A 460 -2.92 36.50 -0.81
N GLU A 461 -3.44 36.05 -1.94
CA GLU A 461 -3.76 36.90 -3.11
C GLU A 461 -5.25 36.87 -3.49
N VAL A 462 -5.98 35.88 -2.95
CA VAL A 462 -7.41 35.63 -3.23
C VAL A 462 -8.29 36.01 -2.03
N GLY A 463 -9.58 36.27 -2.30
CA GLY A 463 -10.49 36.92 -1.34
C GLY A 463 -10.37 38.44 -1.37
N ASN A 464 -11.45 39.13 -1.01
CA ASN A 464 -11.47 40.59 -0.94
C ASN A 464 -10.58 41.11 0.19
N ALA A 465 -10.62 40.44 1.33
CA ALA A 465 -9.79 40.74 2.49
C ALA A 465 -8.34 40.26 2.32
N LYS A 466 -8.09 39.32 1.39
CA LYS A 466 -6.79 38.68 1.16
C LYS A 466 -6.20 38.15 2.46
N LEU A 467 -6.97 37.31 3.16
CA LEU A 467 -6.51 36.62 4.37
C LEU A 467 -6.18 35.17 4.04
N MET A 468 -5.29 34.58 4.82
CA MET A 468 -5.11 33.14 4.92
C MET A 468 -5.28 32.74 6.38
N ARG A 469 -6.48 32.26 6.72
CA ARG A 469 -6.75 31.67 8.02
C ARG A 469 -7.11 30.21 7.86
N ASP A 470 -6.81 29.43 8.89
CA ASP A 470 -7.18 28.02 8.98
C ASP A 470 -6.67 27.20 7.77
N PRO A 471 -5.37 27.29 7.39
CA PRO A 471 -4.87 26.58 6.22
C PRO A 471 -4.88 25.06 6.45
N CYS A 472 -5.75 24.36 5.72
CA CYS A 472 -5.85 22.91 5.75
C CYS A 472 -5.13 22.29 4.55
N ILE A 473 -4.36 21.23 4.79
CA ILE A 473 -3.52 20.58 3.78
C ILE A 473 -3.73 19.07 3.73
N VAL A 474 -3.75 18.51 2.51
CA VAL A 474 -3.73 17.06 2.27
C VAL A 474 -2.70 16.72 1.19
N ARG A 475 -2.08 15.55 1.30
CA ARG A 475 -1.24 15.00 0.23
C ARG A 475 -2.06 14.03 -0.63
N GLY A 476 -2.17 14.33 -1.91
CA GLY A 476 -2.83 13.50 -2.92
C GLY A 476 -2.06 12.21 -3.25
N PRO A 477 -2.71 11.26 -3.96
CA PRO A 477 -2.09 10.00 -4.36
C PRO A 477 -0.92 10.18 -5.34
N ASP A 478 -0.90 11.28 -6.09
CA ASP A 478 0.19 11.67 -7.00
C ASP A 478 1.35 12.38 -6.28
N GLY A 479 1.26 12.49 -4.95
CA GLY A 479 2.21 13.16 -4.09
C GLY A 479 2.17 14.68 -4.08
N THR A 480 1.17 15.32 -4.70
CA THR A 480 0.92 16.76 -4.59
C THR A 480 0.29 17.11 -3.25
N TYR A 481 0.76 18.18 -2.62
CA TYR A 481 0.08 18.81 -1.50
C TYR A 481 -0.98 19.79 -2.02
N HIS A 482 -2.19 19.66 -1.53
CA HIS A 482 -3.34 20.52 -1.85
C HIS A 482 -3.75 21.24 -0.57
N MET A 483 -3.86 22.57 -0.64
CA MET A 483 -4.18 23.42 0.50
C MET A 483 -5.42 24.27 0.22
N VAL A 484 -6.30 24.37 1.21
CA VAL A 484 -7.47 25.26 1.23
C VAL A 484 -7.43 26.14 2.48
N TRP A 485 -8.05 27.33 2.43
CA TRP A 485 -8.06 28.26 3.58
C TRP A 485 -9.23 29.25 3.54
N THR A 486 -9.55 29.82 4.70
CA THR A 486 -10.49 30.95 4.84
C THR A 486 -9.89 32.21 4.24
N SER A 487 -10.53 32.76 3.19
CA SER A 487 -9.99 33.93 2.45
C SER A 487 -10.45 35.30 2.97
N GLY A 488 -11.48 35.34 3.82
CA GLY A 488 -12.01 36.56 4.43
C GLY A 488 -13.14 36.31 5.45
N TRP A 489 -13.41 37.30 6.31
CA TRP A 489 -14.40 37.18 7.38
C TRP A 489 -15.86 37.23 6.90
N GLN A 490 -16.16 37.99 5.85
CA GLN A 490 -17.52 38.25 5.37
C GLN A 490 -17.67 37.84 3.90
N GLU A 491 -17.06 36.71 3.55
CA GLU A 491 -17.00 36.22 2.18
C GLU A 491 -17.42 34.75 2.13
N ASN A 492 -17.98 34.35 0.99
CA ASN A 492 -18.62 33.04 0.78
C ASN A 492 -17.76 32.10 -0.10
N ASN A 493 -16.45 32.35 -0.11
CA ASN A 493 -15.41 31.76 -0.94
C ASN A 493 -14.23 31.29 -0.05
N ILE A 494 -13.44 30.36 -0.57
CA ILE A 494 -12.21 29.88 0.06
C ILE A 494 -11.06 29.99 -0.94
N GLY A 495 -9.84 30.02 -0.44
CA GLY A 495 -8.65 29.94 -1.29
C GLY A 495 -8.21 28.50 -1.54
N TYR A 496 -7.50 28.28 -2.64
CA TYR A 496 -6.84 27.02 -2.98
C TYR A 496 -5.49 27.25 -3.64
N ALA A 497 -4.51 26.41 -3.31
CA ALA A 497 -3.23 26.30 -3.99
C ALA A 497 -2.67 24.88 -3.81
N SER A 498 -1.69 24.53 -4.62
CA SER A 498 -1.02 23.23 -4.56
C SER A 498 0.49 23.37 -4.65
N SER A 499 1.21 22.39 -4.12
CA SER A 499 2.67 22.37 -4.14
C SER A 499 3.19 20.93 -4.18
N LYS A 500 4.37 20.72 -4.78
CA LYS A 500 5.08 19.44 -4.71
C LYS A 500 6.09 19.39 -3.56
N ASP A 501 6.45 20.54 -2.98
CA ASP A 501 7.56 20.67 -2.03
C ASP A 501 7.30 21.59 -0.83
N LEU A 502 6.09 22.14 -0.71
CA LEU A 502 5.63 23.07 0.33
C LEU A 502 6.34 24.44 0.35
N VAL A 503 7.21 24.70 -0.62
CA VAL A 503 7.94 25.95 -0.76
C VAL A 503 7.47 26.71 -2.00
N HIS A 504 7.36 26.02 -3.13
CA HIS A 504 6.90 26.57 -4.40
C HIS A 504 5.44 26.20 -4.60
N TRP A 505 4.60 27.23 -4.67
CA TRP A 505 3.15 27.07 -4.76
C TRP A 505 2.64 27.42 -6.15
N SER A 506 1.62 26.71 -6.58
CA SER A 506 0.86 27.05 -7.78
C SER A 506 0.12 28.37 -7.60
N LYS A 507 -0.33 28.94 -8.73
CA LYS A 507 -1.15 30.15 -8.71
C LYS A 507 -2.40 29.90 -7.86
N GLN A 508 -2.69 30.81 -6.94
CA GLN A 508 -3.86 30.71 -6.08
C GLN A 508 -5.15 30.78 -6.89
N GLN A 509 -6.13 29.99 -6.46
CA GLN A 509 -7.48 29.99 -6.99
C GLN A 509 -8.45 30.39 -5.89
N GLN A 510 -9.51 31.08 -6.28
CA GLN A 510 -10.64 31.36 -5.40
C GLN A 510 -11.75 30.38 -5.74
N ILE A 511 -12.18 29.58 -4.78
CA ILE A 511 -13.27 28.62 -4.94
C ILE A 511 -14.56 29.25 -4.37
N PRO A 512 -15.58 29.53 -5.20
CA PRO A 512 -16.81 30.19 -4.78
C PRO A 512 -17.81 29.21 -4.14
N VAL A 513 -17.39 28.56 -3.05
CA VAL A 513 -18.06 27.39 -2.45
C VAL A 513 -19.50 27.62 -2.01
N MET A 514 -19.91 28.85 -1.74
CA MET A 514 -21.29 29.19 -1.34
C MET A 514 -21.97 30.18 -2.29
N ALA A 515 -21.48 30.34 -3.51
CA ALA A 515 -22.06 31.28 -4.48
C ALA A 515 -23.50 30.95 -4.90
N SER A 516 -23.91 29.68 -4.80
CA SER A 516 -25.27 29.24 -5.12
C SER A 516 -26.29 29.47 -3.98
N GLU A 517 -25.86 29.97 -2.83
CA GLU A 517 -26.70 30.22 -1.64
C GLU A 517 -26.64 31.72 -1.30
N PRO A 518 -27.54 32.54 -1.88
CA PRO A 518 -27.54 34.00 -1.69
C PRO A 518 -27.71 34.39 -0.21
N GLY A 519 -27.02 35.46 0.20
CA GLY A 519 -27.08 35.95 1.58
C GLY A 519 -26.23 35.15 2.58
N THR A 520 -25.50 34.12 2.14
CA THR A 520 -24.49 33.45 2.96
C THR A 520 -23.48 34.46 3.50
N LEU A 521 -23.26 34.44 4.81
CA LEU A 521 -22.41 35.42 5.48
C LEU A 521 -20.93 35.10 5.39
N ASN A 522 -20.58 33.81 5.31
CA ASN A 522 -19.22 33.35 5.48
C ASN A 522 -18.97 31.95 4.89
N ALA A 523 -17.72 31.63 4.56
CA ALA A 523 -17.17 30.28 4.39
C ALA A 523 -15.86 30.20 5.19
N TRP A 524 -15.89 29.53 6.34
CA TRP A 524 -14.80 29.53 7.32
C TRP A 524 -14.29 28.12 7.61
N ALA A 525 -13.03 28.05 8.05
CA ALA A 525 -12.32 26.85 8.44
C ALA A 525 -12.51 25.69 7.44
N PRO A 526 -12.15 25.87 6.16
CA PRO A 526 -12.26 24.80 5.19
C PRO A 526 -11.22 23.71 5.48
N GLU A 527 -11.67 22.48 5.38
CA GLU A 527 -10.85 21.28 5.50
C GLU A 527 -10.92 20.46 4.21
N ILE A 528 -9.84 19.73 3.92
CA ILE A 528 -9.71 18.92 2.70
C ILE A 528 -9.18 17.53 3.04
N ILE A 529 -9.79 16.51 2.44
CA ILE A 529 -9.37 15.11 2.56
C ILE A 529 -9.53 14.38 1.22
N TYR A 530 -8.65 13.41 0.94
CA TYR A 530 -8.79 12.52 -0.20
C TYR A 530 -9.66 11.31 0.18
N ASP A 531 -10.72 11.07 -0.59
CA ASP A 531 -11.60 9.92 -0.49
C ASP A 531 -11.12 8.81 -1.45
N ASP A 532 -10.32 7.89 -0.91
CA ASP A 532 -9.76 6.75 -1.65
C ASP A 532 -10.84 5.87 -2.28
N LYS A 533 -12.03 5.78 -1.67
CA LYS A 533 -13.15 4.95 -2.16
C LYS A 533 -13.75 5.53 -3.44
N ARG A 534 -13.75 6.86 -3.57
CA ARG A 534 -14.37 7.57 -4.71
C ARG A 534 -13.36 8.16 -5.68
N GLY A 535 -12.08 8.19 -5.30
CA GLY A 535 -11.01 8.77 -6.10
C GLY A 535 -11.20 10.28 -6.29
N GLU A 536 -11.63 10.98 -5.26
CA GLU A 536 -11.92 12.43 -5.29
C GLU A 536 -11.51 13.10 -3.98
N TYR A 537 -11.37 14.43 -4.01
CA TYR A 537 -11.17 15.26 -2.83
C TYR A 537 -12.53 15.72 -2.31
N LEU A 538 -12.71 15.59 -1.00
CA LEU A 538 -13.81 16.18 -0.24
C LEU A 538 -13.30 17.46 0.40
N ILE A 539 -13.98 18.58 0.12
CA ILE A 539 -13.70 19.88 0.74
C ILE A 539 -14.95 20.28 1.53
N PHE A 540 -14.79 20.62 2.81
CA PHE A 540 -15.91 20.96 3.69
C PHE A 540 -15.57 22.14 4.60
N TRP A 541 -16.57 22.95 4.95
CA TRP A 541 -16.37 24.23 5.66
C TRP A 541 -17.63 24.63 6.43
N ALA A 542 -17.50 25.61 7.32
CA ALA A 542 -18.61 26.15 8.10
C ALA A 542 -19.18 27.43 7.48
N SER A 543 -20.50 27.51 7.33
CA SER A 543 -21.19 28.68 6.80
C SER A 543 -22.46 29.02 7.57
N THR A 544 -22.76 30.31 7.68
CA THR A 544 -24.05 30.81 8.15
C THR A 544 -24.90 31.27 6.98
N VAL A 545 -26.06 30.66 6.82
CA VAL A 545 -27.11 31.14 5.91
C VAL A 545 -28.25 31.72 6.77
N PRO A 546 -28.42 33.05 6.83
CA PRO A 546 -29.41 33.69 7.70
C PRO A 546 -30.81 33.13 7.49
N GLY A 547 -31.50 32.81 8.59
CA GLY A 547 -32.86 32.28 8.58
C GLY A 547 -33.01 30.79 8.23
N LYS A 548 -31.94 30.09 7.81
CA LYS A 548 -32.02 28.67 7.40
C LYS A 548 -32.18 27.70 8.58
N PHE A 549 -31.64 28.04 9.75
CA PHE A 549 -31.65 27.20 10.97
C PHE A 549 -32.20 28.00 12.16
N ALA A 550 -33.49 28.30 12.16
CA ALA A 550 -34.13 29.20 13.12
C ALA A 550 -34.06 28.69 14.58
N GLU A 551 -34.03 27.37 14.76
CA GLU A 551 -34.03 26.68 16.06
C GLU A 551 -32.79 26.97 16.89
N THR A 552 -31.70 27.40 16.23
CA THR A 552 -30.40 27.67 16.84
C THR A 552 -29.96 29.12 16.64
N ALA A 553 -30.85 29.98 16.15
CA ALA A 553 -30.56 31.40 15.97
C ALA A 553 -30.20 32.08 17.30
N GLY A 554 -29.13 32.88 17.31
CA GLY A 554 -28.64 33.57 18.50
C GLY A 554 -27.92 32.67 19.52
N SER A 555 -27.72 31.38 19.21
CA SER A 555 -26.95 30.46 20.07
C SER A 555 -25.45 30.68 20.01
N SER A 556 -24.93 31.23 18.91
CA SER A 556 -23.50 31.45 18.64
C SER A 556 -23.11 32.93 18.86
N GLU A 557 -21.89 33.30 18.49
CA GLU A 557 -21.39 34.66 18.54
C GLU A 557 -21.99 35.54 17.43
N GLU A 558 -22.29 36.79 17.80
CA GLU A 558 -22.87 37.80 16.92
C GLU A 558 -24.11 37.30 16.14
N LYS A 559 -24.05 37.37 14.80
CA LYS A 559 -25.12 36.99 13.87
C LYS A 559 -24.92 35.59 13.28
N TYR A 560 -23.89 34.87 13.71
CA TYR A 560 -23.51 33.61 13.09
C TYR A 560 -24.35 32.44 13.63
N ASN A 561 -24.54 31.42 12.81
CA ASN A 561 -25.22 30.18 13.14
C ASN A 561 -24.80 29.11 12.12
N HIS A 562 -23.68 28.46 12.40
CA HIS A 562 -22.95 27.68 11.42
C HIS A 562 -23.54 26.29 11.23
N ARG A 563 -23.48 25.80 9.99
CA ARG A 563 -23.52 24.36 9.65
C ARG A 563 -22.37 24.02 8.73
N MET A 564 -22.02 22.73 8.70
CA MET A 564 -21.00 22.25 7.79
C MET A 564 -21.61 22.02 6.41
N TYR A 565 -20.90 22.47 5.38
CA TYR A 565 -21.21 22.27 3.97
C TYR A 565 -20.02 21.60 3.29
N TYR A 566 -20.25 20.94 2.16
CA TYR A 566 -19.18 20.31 1.39
C TYR A 566 -19.39 20.39 -0.12
N THR A 567 -18.29 20.21 -0.84
CA THR A 567 -18.23 19.90 -2.27
C THR A 567 -17.18 18.81 -2.50
N THR A 568 -17.18 18.21 -3.69
CA THR A 568 -16.13 17.28 -4.12
C THR A 568 -15.53 17.71 -5.45
N THR A 569 -14.27 17.34 -5.67
CA THR A 569 -13.55 17.59 -6.92
C THR A 569 -12.54 16.49 -7.19
N LYS A 570 -12.23 16.22 -8.46
CA LYS A 570 -11.15 15.30 -8.84
C LYS A 570 -9.90 16.01 -9.35
N ASP A 571 -10.05 17.26 -9.77
CA ASP A 571 -9.07 17.99 -10.59
C ASP A 571 -8.83 19.44 -10.13
N PHE A 572 -9.58 19.91 -9.13
CA PHE A 572 -9.59 21.30 -8.66
C PHE A 572 -9.96 22.34 -9.73
N VAL A 573 -10.60 21.89 -10.81
CA VAL A 573 -11.16 22.72 -11.87
C VAL A 573 -12.68 22.62 -11.85
N SER A 574 -13.21 21.41 -11.71
CA SER A 574 -14.63 21.12 -11.67
C SER A 574 -15.04 20.69 -10.26
N TYR A 575 -16.14 21.27 -9.76
CA TYR A 575 -16.64 21.03 -8.41
C TYR A 575 -18.08 20.53 -8.46
N ALA A 576 -18.41 19.56 -7.60
CA ALA A 576 -19.78 19.13 -7.39
C ALA A 576 -20.60 20.27 -6.76
N PRO A 577 -21.92 20.32 -6.96
CA PRO A 577 -22.77 21.29 -6.27
C PRO A 577 -22.63 21.17 -4.75
N THR A 578 -22.56 22.32 -4.08
CA THR A 578 -22.48 22.41 -2.62
C THR A 578 -23.69 21.77 -1.96
N LYS A 579 -23.44 21.00 -0.90
CA LYS A 579 -24.46 20.30 -0.11
C LYS A 579 -24.26 20.56 1.38
N LEU A 580 -25.34 20.48 2.14
CA LEU A 580 -25.27 20.39 3.61
C LEU A 580 -24.51 19.11 3.97
N PHE A 581 -23.45 19.24 4.74
CA PHE A 581 -22.58 18.15 5.17
C PHE A 581 -22.99 17.59 6.52
N TYR A 582 -23.19 18.48 7.50
CA TYR A 582 -23.51 18.06 8.86
C TYR A 582 -24.32 19.11 9.61
N ASP A 583 -25.40 18.64 10.24
CA ASP A 583 -26.26 19.40 11.15
C ASP A 583 -26.56 18.56 12.40
N PRO A 584 -25.86 18.82 13.52
CA PRO A 584 -26.08 18.11 14.78
C PRO A 584 -27.16 18.75 15.67
N GLY A 585 -27.89 19.77 15.19
CA GLY A 585 -28.88 20.50 15.98
C GLY A 585 -28.32 21.63 16.84
N PHE A 586 -27.09 22.07 16.59
CA PHE A 586 -26.44 23.24 17.21
C PHE A 586 -25.52 23.92 16.19
N SER A 587 -25.10 25.17 16.46
CA SER A 587 -24.12 25.87 15.62
C SER A 587 -22.78 25.14 15.68
N VAL A 588 -22.36 24.53 14.58
CA VAL A 588 -21.16 23.66 14.51
C VAL A 588 -20.11 24.27 13.57
N ILE A 589 -18.85 24.22 13.99
CA ILE A 589 -17.71 24.77 13.22
C ILE A 589 -16.45 23.91 13.44
N ASP A 590 -15.38 24.21 12.72
CA ASP A 590 -14.05 23.60 12.83
C ASP A 590 -14.09 22.07 12.82
N ALA A 591 -14.85 21.49 11.89
CA ALA A 591 -14.91 20.03 11.77
C ALA A 591 -13.63 19.52 11.10
N THR A 592 -13.14 18.35 11.51
CA THR A 592 -12.06 17.64 10.82
C THR A 592 -12.27 16.12 10.92
N PHE A 593 -11.51 15.35 10.14
CA PHE A 593 -11.52 13.89 10.25
C PHE A 593 -10.40 13.39 11.15
N LEU A 594 -10.77 12.47 12.05
CA LEU A 594 -9.85 11.67 12.86
C LEU A 594 -9.81 10.25 12.28
N ARG A 595 -8.59 9.76 12.01
CA ARG A 595 -8.33 8.38 11.55
C ARG A 595 -7.66 7.60 12.68
N ALA A 596 -8.31 6.56 13.18
CA ALA A 596 -7.75 5.73 14.24
C ALA A 596 -8.40 4.34 14.24
N ASN A 597 -7.63 3.30 14.60
CA ASN A 597 -8.10 1.92 14.72
C ASN A 597 -8.85 1.38 13.48
N GLY A 598 -8.39 1.77 12.28
CA GLY A 598 -9.00 1.36 11.01
C GLY A 598 -10.36 2.00 10.72
N LYS A 599 -10.76 3.01 11.48
CA LYS A 599 -12.03 3.73 11.36
C LYS A 599 -11.81 5.23 11.16
N HIS A 600 -12.85 5.91 10.70
CA HIS A 600 -12.91 7.37 10.62
C HIS A 600 -13.92 7.90 11.64
N TYR A 601 -13.66 9.11 12.12
CA TYR A 601 -14.53 9.85 13.02
C TYR A 601 -14.58 11.30 12.56
N LEU A 602 -15.76 11.90 12.59
CA LEU A 602 -15.94 13.34 12.42
C LEU A 602 -15.76 14.00 13.80
N LEU A 603 -14.70 14.79 13.94
CA LEU A 603 -14.44 15.64 15.10
C LEU A 603 -15.04 17.01 14.80
N VAL A 604 -15.78 17.58 15.76
CA VAL A 604 -16.47 18.87 15.59
C VAL A 604 -16.38 19.71 16.85
N LYS A 605 -16.50 21.03 16.68
CA LYS A 605 -16.68 21.99 17.78
C LYS A 605 -18.13 22.46 17.87
N ASP A 606 -18.69 22.43 19.07
CA ASP A 606 -19.96 23.10 19.38
C ASP A 606 -19.70 24.58 19.66
N GLU A 607 -20.28 25.46 18.84
CA GLU A 607 -20.06 26.91 18.88
C GLU A 607 -21.05 27.63 19.81
N THR A 608 -21.91 26.91 20.53
CA THR A 608 -22.92 27.47 21.42
C THR A 608 -22.30 28.29 22.55
N ARG A 609 -22.78 29.52 22.71
CA ARG A 609 -22.29 30.52 23.67
C ARG A 609 -22.95 30.42 25.05
N ASN A 610 -24.24 30.09 25.13
CA ASN A 610 -24.97 30.06 26.40
C ASN A 610 -25.97 28.87 26.51
N PRO A 611 -25.83 27.98 27.51
CA PRO A 611 -24.62 27.81 28.33
C PRO A 611 -23.41 27.48 27.41
N PRO A 612 -22.19 27.84 27.80
CA PRO A 612 -21.03 27.68 26.92
C PRO A 612 -20.76 26.20 26.63
N ARG A 613 -20.70 25.85 25.35
CA ARG A 613 -20.38 24.50 24.85
C ARG A 613 -19.17 24.46 23.92
N LYS A 614 -18.30 25.47 23.99
CA LYS A 614 -17.09 25.70 23.16
C LYS A 614 -16.02 24.59 23.30
N TYR A 615 -16.43 23.34 23.10
CA TYR A 615 -15.72 22.10 23.33
C TYR A 615 -15.78 21.21 22.09
N LEU A 616 -14.93 20.18 22.09
CA LEU A 616 -14.87 19.19 21.02
C LEU A 616 -15.73 17.95 21.33
N GLN A 617 -16.26 17.34 20.28
CA GLN A 617 -16.96 16.05 20.30
C GLN A 617 -16.63 15.24 19.06
N ILE A 618 -16.68 13.91 19.14
CA ILE A 618 -16.47 13.01 18.01
C ILE A 618 -17.71 12.18 17.69
N ALA A 619 -17.93 11.89 16.41
CA ALA A 619 -18.91 10.94 15.93
C ALA A 619 -18.25 9.94 14.98
N GLU A 620 -18.59 8.65 15.06
CA GLU A 620 -18.11 7.66 14.10
C GLU A 620 -18.56 8.04 12.67
N ALA A 621 -17.66 7.88 11.71
CA ALA A 621 -17.89 8.20 10.30
C ALA A 621 -17.61 6.96 9.44
N PRO A 622 -18.60 6.07 9.21
CA PRO A 622 -18.41 4.90 8.36
C PRO A 622 -18.09 5.25 6.88
N ASP A 623 -18.44 6.47 6.46
CA ASP A 623 -18.16 7.02 5.14
C ASP A 623 -17.82 8.52 5.29
N LEU A 624 -16.87 9.03 4.50
CA LEU A 624 -16.43 10.43 4.57
C LEU A 624 -17.54 11.41 4.17
N GLN A 625 -18.57 10.97 3.46
CA GLN A 625 -19.73 11.79 3.09
C GLN A 625 -20.96 11.51 3.98
N GLY A 626 -20.80 10.76 5.06
CA GLY A 626 -21.85 10.39 5.99
C GLY A 626 -22.71 9.18 5.56
N PRO A 627 -23.74 8.82 6.34
CA PRO A 627 -24.17 9.51 7.57
C PRO A 627 -23.17 9.37 8.72
N PHE A 628 -23.13 10.40 9.57
CA PHE A 628 -22.29 10.40 10.78
C PHE A 628 -23.07 9.84 11.98
N GLY A 629 -22.34 9.15 12.86
CA GLY A 629 -22.87 8.54 14.06
C GLY A 629 -23.29 9.54 15.14
N LYS A 630 -23.64 9.01 16.31
CA LYS A 630 -23.97 9.81 17.48
C LYS A 630 -22.71 10.49 18.03
N LEU A 631 -22.83 11.77 18.40
CA LEU A 631 -21.76 12.50 19.08
C LEU A 631 -21.45 11.91 20.47
N SER A 632 -20.17 11.88 20.80
CA SER A 632 -19.64 11.55 22.13
C SER A 632 -20.04 12.58 23.18
N ALA A 633 -19.73 12.30 24.45
CA ALA A 633 -19.61 13.36 25.45
C ALA A 633 -18.50 14.36 25.04
N PRO A 634 -18.50 15.60 25.59
CA PRO A 634 -17.41 16.54 25.39
C PRO A 634 -16.06 15.92 25.76
N ILE A 635 -15.05 16.07 24.90
CA ILE A 635 -13.72 15.47 25.11
C ILE A 635 -12.67 16.49 25.57
N SER A 636 -12.86 17.78 25.31
CA SER A 636 -11.92 18.82 25.73
C SER A 636 -12.07 19.18 27.21
N PRO A 637 -11.04 19.77 27.85
CA PRO A 637 -11.06 20.06 29.27
C PRO A 637 -12.22 20.98 29.67
N PRO A 638 -12.89 20.74 30.82
CA PRO A 638 -14.00 21.57 31.27
C PRO A 638 -13.59 23.04 31.47
N GLY A 639 -14.40 23.96 30.96
CA GLY A 639 -14.20 25.41 31.13
C GLY A 639 -13.24 26.07 30.14
N VAL A 640 -12.50 25.28 29.35
CA VAL A 640 -11.61 25.79 28.30
C VAL A 640 -12.40 25.97 27.00
N TRP A 641 -12.22 27.10 26.33
CA TRP A 641 -12.83 27.39 25.04
C TRP A 641 -11.83 27.03 23.95
N VAL A 642 -12.12 26.01 23.17
CA VAL A 642 -11.18 25.42 22.20
C VAL A 642 -11.66 25.62 20.77
N GLU A 643 -10.74 25.80 19.83
CA GLU A 643 -11.01 25.91 18.40
C GLU A 643 -9.98 25.21 17.53
N GLY A 644 -10.31 25.07 16.24
CA GLY A 644 -9.38 24.59 15.22
C GLY A 644 -8.68 23.26 15.53
N PRO A 645 -9.44 22.18 15.74
CA PRO A 645 -8.86 20.91 16.07
C PRO A 645 -8.14 20.30 14.87
N THR A 646 -7.01 19.65 15.13
CA THR A 646 -6.32 18.83 14.11
C THR A 646 -5.76 17.58 14.76
N THR A 647 -5.66 16.48 14.00
CA THR A 647 -5.41 15.15 14.58
C THR A 647 -4.25 14.44 13.91
N ILE A 648 -3.47 13.70 14.69
CA ILE A 648 -2.36 12.88 14.20
C ILE A 648 -2.21 11.61 15.04
N GLN A 649 -1.69 10.55 14.43
CA GLN A 649 -1.28 9.35 15.12
C GLN A 649 0.23 9.42 15.44
N ILE A 650 0.59 9.24 16.72
CA ILE A 650 1.97 9.19 17.22
C ILE A 650 2.17 7.88 17.97
N GLY A 651 2.85 6.92 17.34
CA GLY A 651 2.93 5.56 17.87
C GLY A 651 1.53 4.98 18.07
N GLU A 652 1.23 4.55 19.30
CA GLU A 652 -0.10 4.01 19.67
C GLU A 652 -1.10 5.09 20.07
N ASP A 653 -0.66 6.35 20.19
CA ASP A 653 -1.46 7.46 20.68
C ASP A 653 -2.09 8.26 19.52
N THR A 654 -3.39 8.46 19.58
CA THR A 654 -4.09 9.49 18.81
C THR A 654 -4.01 10.81 19.57
N ILE A 655 -3.42 11.83 18.93
CA ILE A 655 -3.29 13.18 19.46
C ILE A 655 -4.27 14.11 18.74
N ILE A 656 -5.03 14.89 19.51
CA ILE A 656 -5.89 15.97 19.02
C ILE A 656 -5.33 17.29 19.57
N TYR A 657 -4.82 18.14 18.70
CA TYR A 657 -4.41 19.51 19.03
C TYR A 657 -5.61 20.44 18.95
N TYR A 658 -5.62 21.52 19.73
CA TYR A 658 -6.64 22.56 19.69
C TYR A 658 -6.08 23.93 20.13
N ASP A 659 -6.55 25.03 19.54
CA ASP A 659 -6.22 26.40 20.00
C ASP A 659 -7.15 26.76 21.17
N ALA A 660 -6.60 26.88 22.38
CA ALA A 660 -7.30 27.45 23.53
C ALA A 660 -7.29 28.97 23.41
N TYR A 661 -8.04 29.48 22.43
CA TYR A 661 -7.88 30.83 21.88
C TYR A 661 -8.07 31.98 22.88
N LYS A 662 -8.86 31.79 23.94
CA LYS A 662 -8.99 32.77 25.03
C LYS A 662 -7.75 32.84 25.92
N ASP A 663 -7.09 31.70 26.09
CA ASP A 663 -5.91 31.53 26.91
C ASP A 663 -4.62 31.72 26.10
N LYS A 664 -4.74 31.87 24.76
CA LYS A 664 -3.66 32.15 23.80
C LYS A 664 -2.52 31.11 23.81
N HIS A 665 -2.89 29.85 23.98
CA HIS A 665 -1.98 28.69 23.94
C HIS A 665 -2.61 27.55 23.15
N TYR A 666 -1.79 26.63 22.64
CA TYR A 666 -2.24 25.40 22.02
C TYR A 666 -2.26 24.27 23.05
N GLY A 667 -3.37 23.55 23.14
CA GLY A 667 -3.52 22.37 23.97
C GLY A 667 -3.58 21.10 23.14
N ALA A 668 -3.54 19.95 23.82
CA ALA A 668 -3.69 18.65 23.18
C ALA A 668 -4.33 17.60 24.09
N LEU A 669 -5.11 16.71 23.47
CA LEU A 669 -5.64 15.49 24.08
C LEU A 669 -4.94 14.27 23.50
N ARG A 670 -4.75 13.25 24.33
CA ARG A 670 -4.21 11.93 23.95
C ARG A 670 -5.22 10.83 24.24
N SER A 671 -5.35 9.87 23.33
CA SER A 671 -6.11 8.63 23.57
C SER A 671 -5.55 7.45 22.79
N ARG A 672 -5.77 6.22 23.29
CA ARG A 672 -5.47 4.96 22.58
C ARG A 672 -6.73 4.21 22.16
N ASP A 673 -7.87 4.50 22.80
CA ASP A 673 -9.13 3.78 22.61
C ASP A 673 -10.28 4.69 22.12
N LEU A 674 -10.03 6.00 22.02
CA LEU A 674 -10.96 7.07 21.65
C LEU A 674 -12.14 7.23 22.62
N GLN A 675 -12.09 6.55 23.77
CA GLN A 675 -13.08 6.63 24.84
C GLN A 675 -12.54 7.42 26.02
N HIS A 676 -11.29 7.16 26.39
CA HIS A 676 -10.60 7.85 27.47
C HIS A 676 -9.63 8.87 26.87
N TRP A 677 -9.78 10.13 27.27
CA TRP A 677 -8.97 11.24 26.81
C TRP A 677 -8.15 11.79 27.97
N GLU A 678 -6.84 11.84 27.78
CA GLU A 678 -5.89 12.46 28.68
C GLU A 678 -5.55 13.85 28.15
N ASP A 679 -5.65 14.87 29.01
CA ASP A 679 -5.15 16.21 28.69
C ASP A 679 -3.62 16.23 28.83
N VAL A 680 -2.93 16.37 27.70
CA VAL A 680 -1.47 16.42 27.63
C VAL A 680 -0.96 17.82 27.30
N SER A 681 -1.78 18.85 27.46
CA SER A 681 -1.43 20.24 27.12
C SER A 681 -0.19 20.75 27.86
N GLN A 682 0.07 20.28 29.08
CA GLN A 682 1.28 20.64 29.83
C GLN A 682 2.58 20.06 29.23
N GLN A 683 2.47 19.10 28.31
CA GLN A 683 3.62 18.54 27.58
C GLN A 683 3.83 19.25 26.24
N MET A 684 2.92 20.14 25.84
CA MET A 684 2.98 20.83 24.56
C MET A 684 3.88 22.07 24.65
N HIS A 685 4.73 22.23 23.64
CA HIS A 685 5.59 23.38 23.49
C HIS A 685 5.41 23.96 22.09
N PHE A 686 4.67 25.06 21.99
CA PHE A 686 4.49 25.82 20.77
C PHE A 686 5.27 27.15 20.84
N PRO A 687 5.79 27.66 19.71
CA PRO A 687 6.55 28.90 19.69
C PRO A 687 5.63 30.11 19.85
N ASP A 688 6.14 31.13 20.55
CA ASP A 688 5.54 32.46 20.70
C ASP A 688 4.15 32.50 21.39
N GLU A 689 3.81 31.50 22.19
CA GLU A 689 2.56 31.46 22.97
C GLU A 689 2.35 32.74 23.80
N GLY A 690 1.08 33.13 23.96
CA GLY A 690 0.70 34.39 24.58
C GLY A 690 0.91 35.65 23.72
N THR A 691 1.65 35.57 22.61
CA THR A 691 1.92 36.71 21.72
C THR A 691 1.03 36.72 20.46
N PRO A 692 1.01 37.82 19.68
CA PRO A 692 0.38 37.85 18.35
C PRO A 692 1.05 36.94 17.30
N GLN A 693 2.29 36.51 17.54
CA GLN A 693 3.10 35.68 16.63
C GLN A 693 2.94 34.18 16.88
N ARG A 694 2.11 33.78 17.85
CA ARG A 694 1.83 32.38 18.16
C ARG A 694 1.23 31.64 16.97
N ILE A 695 1.42 30.33 16.96
CA ILE A 695 0.72 29.41 16.07
C ILE A 695 -0.79 29.49 16.35
N ARG A 696 -1.60 29.54 15.29
CA ARG A 696 -3.08 29.50 15.31
C ARG A 696 -3.58 28.39 14.37
N HIS A 697 -4.89 28.16 14.38
CA HIS A 697 -5.59 27.12 13.62
C HIS A 697 -4.97 26.80 12.25
N GLY A 698 -4.63 25.53 12.06
CA GLY A 698 -4.29 24.90 10.80
C GLY A 698 -4.13 23.39 11.00
N THR A 699 -3.29 22.73 10.20
CA THR A 699 -3.29 21.25 10.12
C THR A 699 -1.93 20.65 10.42
N VAL A 700 -1.95 19.57 11.21
CA VAL A 700 -0.79 18.68 11.37
C VAL A 700 -0.82 17.55 10.36
N ILE A 701 0.33 17.27 9.73
CA ILE A 701 0.53 16.08 8.90
C ILE A 701 1.86 15.40 9.24
N ALA A 702 1.89 14.08 9.11
CA ALA A 702 3.13 13.32 9.13
C ALA A 702 3.87 13.51 7.79
N VAL A 703 5.18 13.77 7.84
CA VAL A 703 6.03 13.93 6.66
C VAL A 703 7.38 13.24 6.85
N PRO A 704 8.07 12.82 5.77
CA PRO A 704 9.48 12.44 5.89
C PRO A 704 10.32 13.64 6.37
N GLU A 705 11.30 13.43 7.26
CA GLU A 705 12.20 14.51 7.72
C GLU A 705 12.95 15.20 6.57
N ALA A 706 13.23 14.48 5.48
CA ALA A 706 13.81 15.08 4.28
C ALA A 706 12.96 16.24 3.70
N VAL A 707 11.64 16.24 3.92
CA VAL A 707 10.75 17.36 3.56
C VAL A 707 10.98 18.56 4.49
N ILE A 708 11.16 18.33 5.78
CA ILE A 708 11.50 19.40 6.73
C ILE A 708 12.88 19.98 6.39
N ASP A 709 13.85 19.11 6.10
CA ASP A 709 15.21 19.52 5.74
C ASP A 709 15.26 20.29 4.43
N SER A 710 14.45 19.93 3.43
CA SER A 710 14.37 20.70 2.18
C SER A 710 13.81 22.10 2.45
N ILE A 711 12.77 22.23 3.27
CA ILE A 711 12.20 23.52 3.65
C ILE A 711 13.24 24.36 4.42
N ARG A 712 13.98 23.76 5.35
CA ARG A 712 15.03 24.43 6.14
C ARG A 712 16.18 24.96 5.28
N LYS A 713 16.46 24.35 4.13
CA LYS A 713 17.55 24.76 3.22
C LYS A 713 17.18 25.95 2.34
N VAL A 714 15.90 26.29 2.22
CA VAL A 714 15.44 27.45 1.45
C VAL A 714 15.45 28.67 2.37
N ASN A 715 16.65 29.25 2.54
CA ASN A 715 16.86 30.55 3.17
C ASN A 715 16.33 31.69 2.29
#